data_AF-A0A2E6WCU4-F1
#
_entry.id   AF-A0A2E6WCU4-F1
#
_cell.length_a   1.000
_cell.length_b   1.000
_cell.length_c   1.000
_cell.angle_alpha   90.00
_cell.angle_beta   90.00
_cell.angle_gamma   90.00
#
_symmetry.space_group_name_H-M   'P 1'
#
loop_
_entity.id
_entity.type
_entity.pdbx_description
1 polymer ?
#
loop_
_entity_poly.entity_id
_entity_poly.type
_entity_poly.pdbx_seq_one_letter_code
_entity_poly.pdbx_strand_id
1 'polypeptide(L)'
;MPDNTLDFQCPHCNAPHRLPVQFSGNRQPCSECGKPMRLPSFVASQAPAPISSAANQTHAGAIMVECPLCNNTLYASRDKAGKEILCETCLESVAVPAIADAPSKSSQTTTKTTTKPSTVANRTSQPETAGKEFELSDPTLTLRPNQPESPETGQPGKTARYADQSQSGELTIEPLKDLAPPTRAPAAPSMPTEVRQTSPVGNQPSEESEEEIVELEAIGDAPSIPVQPLTPIQAIPVATDPTSTAPEYELVIRWDTPCSACQAHVVVYQQDIGQTVQCGKCSQPITVTARQPLPLPERVIKQPHRFAGEQTRIAQLSERQPQPKKEVLYRTVIEWQVLCEVCGTGISATPEDVGQEKICPDCFKVHTIKAPAQMPEPVKRVVRDELEDLNQSSASQGSESTNGNSVPPTATAAGSTRQVLKDIPDMREKIQRDEHAASRQILERAQQEQANKEEIEPTLQFEEGSWLKAVAQLMTLPTVLSRVAIFGSGYALIAALGHSATHIPSDGSIIGTMGSLALLVVSVVMFLGVSAFAFSTLLNIVRQTAMGDLEVREWPAFDLWSWLSDAAIVFVVVTYASVPAGICFWITDFFLSGLLGILPVILCTVIMATLFPFFLLGIMDTGSLWQPFSADLNKRLKHRSDLIVKFVLIGMPAVFFCIVGAVMLLNQSKIAVIFAAIMIWLSLVVLCRIVGMLAISMAETDTEI
;
A
#
# COMPACT_ATOMS: atom_id res chain seq x y z
N MET A 1 52.45 19.73 18.78
CA MET A 1 51.40 18.92 19.45
C MET A 1 51.89 17.48 19.44
N PRO A 2 51.54 16.62 20.41
CA PRO A 2 51.88 15.20 20.32
C PRO A 2 51.11 14.55 19.17
N ASP A 3 51.77 13.69 18.39
CA ASP A 3 51.17 13.06 17.21
C ASP A 3 50.10 12.05 17.62
N ASN A 4 48.83 12.40 17.40
CA ASN A 4 47.66 11.63 17.84
C ASN A 4 47.50 10.36 16.99
N THR A 5 48.31 9.36 17.31
CA THR A 5 48.47 8.09 16.61
C THR A 5 48.08 6.93 17.53
N LEU A 6 47.47 5.92 16.93
CA LEU A 6 46.87 4.76 17.58
C LEU A 6 47.74 3.54 17.25
N ASP A 7 48.40 3.01 18.28
CA ASP A 7 49.24 1.81 18.21
C ASP A 7 48.41 0.57 18.56
N PHE A 8 48.42 -0.44 17.69
CA PHE A 8 47.68 -1.69 17.88
C PHE A 8 48.37 -2.84 17.11
N GLN A 9 47.91 -4.08 17.32
CA GLN A 9 48.41 -5.26 16.60
C GLN A 9 47.31 -5.86 15.72
N CYS A 10 47.66 -6.34 14.52
CA CYS A 10 46.70 -6.99 13.64
C CYS A 10 46.27 -8.36 14.21
N PRO A 11 44.97 -8.64 14.39
CA PRO A 11 44.48 -9.91 14.95
C PRO A 11 44.66 -11.13 14.04
N HIS A 12 45.26 -10.97 12.86
CA HIS A 12 45.47 -12.05 11.89
C HIS A 12 46.95 -12.45 11.70
N CYS A 13 47.90 -11.61 12.11
CA CYS A 13 49.34 -11.84 11.94
C CYS A 13 50.20 -11.27 13.09
N ASN A 14 49.58 -10.61 14.08
CA ASN A 14 50.20 -9.91 15.20
C ASN A 14 51.22 -8.81 14.81
N ALA A 15 51.23 -8.38 13.54
CA ALA A 15 52.03 -7.24 13.10
C ALA A 15 51.61 -5.96 13.84
N PRO A 16 52.55 -5.17 14.39
CA PRO A 16 52.25 -3.87 14.98
C PRO A 16 51.98 -2.83 13.89
N HIS A 17 50.95 -2.02 14.09
CA HIS A 17 50.59 -0.92 13.21
C HIS A 17 50.39 0.36 14.01
N ARG A 18 50.79 1.49 13.41
CA ARG A 18 50.59 2.85 13.93
C ARG A 18 49.83 3.66 12.88
N LEU A 19 48.61 4.10 13.21
CA LEU A 19 47.76 4.88 12.30
C LEU A 19 47.21 6.15 12.99
N PRO A 20 46.97 7.25 12.27
CA PRO A 20 46.31 8.43 12.84
C PRO A 20 44.93 8.10 13.45
N VAL A 21 44.59 8.70 14.59
CA VAL A 21 43.34 8.39 15.35
C VAL A 21 42.05 8.62 14.53
N GLN A 22 42.08 9.44 13.49
CA GLN A 22 40.97 9.63 12.54
C GLN A 22 40.51 8.33 11.82
N PHE A 23 41.33 7.27 11.83
CA PHE A 23 40.97 5.96 11.28
C PHE A 23 40.37 5.01 12.34
N SER A 24 40.25 5.42 13.61
CA SER A 24 39.65 4.59 14.66
C SER A 24 38.21 4.16 14.33
N GLY A 25 37.83 2.93 14.72
CA GLY A 25 36.53 2.32 14.41
C GLY A 25 36.32 1.84 12.96
N ASN A 26 37.03 2.41 11.98
CA ASN A 26 36.95 2.03 10.56
C ASN A 26 37.59 0.67 10.27
N ARG A 27 37.20 0.06 9.15
CA ARG A 27 37.89 -1.12 8.58
C ARG A 27 39.02 -0.69 7.66
N GLN A 28 40.19 -1.29 7.80
CA GLN A 28 41.36 -1.09 6.92
C GLN A 28 42.06 -2.43 6.66
N PRO A 29 42.70 -2.63 5.50
CA PRO A 29 43.54 -3.81 5.27
C PRO A 29 44.83 -3.72 6.12
N CYS A 30 45.26 -4.85 6.68
CA CYS A 30 46.59 -4.99 7.26
C CYS A 30 47.68 -4.83 6.19
N SER A 31 48.70 -4.00 6.43
CA SER A 31 49.81 -3.80 5.47
C SER A 31 50.61 -5.09 5.22
N GLU A 32 50.74 -5.95 6.22
CA GLU A 32 51.56 -7.17 6.14
C GLU A 32 50.80 -8.36 5.54
N CYS A 33 49.52 -8.53 5.88
CA CYS A 33 48.76 -9.74 5.50
C CYS A 33 47.51 -9.47 4.64
N GLY A 34 47.27 -8.23 4.22
CA GLY A 34 46.18 -7.82 3.31
C GLY A 34 44.74 -7.95 3.85
N LYS A 35 44.53 -8.75 4.90
CA LYS A 35 43.20 -9.02 5.47
C LYS A 35 42.58 -7.75 6.09
N PRO A 36 41.27 -7.50 5.89
CA PRO A 36 40.58 -6.36 6.49
C PRO A 36 40.39 -6.58 7.99
N MET A 37 40.83 -5.61 8.79
CA MET A 37 40.68 -5.57 10.24
C MET A 37 39.92 -4.31 10.65
N ARG A 38 39.14 -4.37 11.74
CA ARG A 38 38.52 -3.18 12.35
C ARG A 38 39.54 -2.53 13.29
N LEU A 39 39.74 -1.23 13.14
CA LEU A 39 40.64 -0.46 13.99
C LEU A 39 39.95 -0.15 15.33
N PRO A 40 40.64 -0.21 16.48
CA PRO A 40 40.03 0.13 17.77
C PRO A 40 39.39 1.52 17.73
N SER A 41 38.16 1.65 18.21
CA SER A 41 37.48 2.94 18.36
C SER A 41 38.10 3.72 19.52
N PHE A 42 38.51 4.97 19.28
CA PHE A 42 39.04 5.82 20.35
C PHE A 42 37.89 6.42 21.16
N VAL A 43 37.31 5.62 22.05
CA VAL A 43 36.34 6.11 23.04
C VAL A 43 37.10 6.96 24.05
N ALA A 44 37.07 8.28 23.87
CA ALA A 44 37.63 9.22 24.84
C ALA A 44 36.97 8.99 26.20
N SER A 45 37.77 8.65 27.21
CA SER A 45 37.26 8.18 28.51
C SER A 45 36.67 9.32 29.34
N GLN A 46 35.43 9.69 29.02
CA GLN A 46 34.57 10.47 29.91
C GLN A 46 33.96 9.52 30.95
N ALA A 47 33.96 9.95 32.21
CA ALA A 47 33.33 9.19 33.29
C ALA A 47 31.82 9.05 33.03
N PRO A 48 31.20 7.87 33.29
CA PRO A 48 29.80 7.64 32.97
C PRO A 48 28.89 8.53 33.82
N ALA A 49 28.25 9.50 33.17
CA ALA A 49 27.13 10.24 33.75
C ALA A 49 25.93 9.29 33.95
N PRO A 50 25.11 9.45 35.00
CA PRO A 50 23.94 8.60 35.23
C PRO A 50 22.81 8.93 34.23
N ILE A 51 22.82 8.25 33.07
CA ILE A 51 21.84 8.46 32.01
C ILE A 51 20.48 7.92 32.46
N SER A 52 19.53 8.81 32.73
CA SER A 52 18.14 8.47 33.06
C SER A 52 17.30 8.30 31.78
N SER A 53 17.61 7.27 30.98
CA SER A 53 16.86 6.95 29.77
C SER A 53 15.49 6.36 30.09
N ALA A 54 14.42 7.13 29.89
CA ALA A 54 13.06 6.61 29.89
C ALA A 54 12.87 5.69 28.67
N ALA A 55 12.60 4.40 28.90
CA ALA A 55 12.47 3.42 27.82
C ALA A 55 11.10 3.54 27.11
N ASN A 56 11.11 4.15 25.92
CA ASN A 56 9.93 4.22 25.06
C ASN A 56 9.58 2.80 24.53
N GLN A 57 8.47 2.26 25.03
CA GLN A 57 7.86 1.03 24.53
C GLN A 57 6.89 1.36 23.39
N THR A 58 6.98 0.66 22.27
CA THR A 58 6.00 0.79 21.17
C THR A 58 4.76 -0.08 21.44
N HIS A 59 3.63 0.25 20.80
CA HIS A 59 2.37 -0.50 20.94
C HIS A 59 2.47 -1.99 20.54
N ALA A 60 3.51 -2.39 19.79
CA ALA A 60 3.81 -3.78 19.46
C ALA A 60 4.55 -4.56 20.57
N GLY A 61 4.87 -3.93 21.72
CA GLY A 61 5.58 -4.56 22.83
C GLY A 61 7.09 -4.68 22.64
N ALA A 62 7.66 -4.00 21.63
CA ALA A 62 9.10 -3.87 21.43
C ALA A 62 9.67 -2.67 22.21
N ILE A 63 10.93 -2.79 22.61
CA ILE A 63 11.71 -1.76 23.28
C ILE A 63 12.64 -1.14 22.22
N MET A 64 12.53 0.17 21.99
CA MET A 64 13.47 0.90 21.12
C MET A 64 14.76 1.22 21.88
N VAL A 65 15.91 0.99 21.26
CA VAL A 65 17.23 1.32 21.80
C VAL A 65 18.12 1.85 20.69
N GLU A 66 18.61 3.08 20.81
CA GLU A 66 19.56 3.66 19.86
C GLU A 66 20.97 3.08 20.09
N CYS A 67 21.66 2.70 19.02
CA CYS A 67 23.03 2.19 19.11
C CYS A 67 24.02 3.35 19.35
N PRO A 68 24.78 3.36 20.47
CA PRO A 68 25.64 4.49 20.84
C PRO A 68 26.89 4.68 19.96
N LEU A 69 27.14 3.78 18.99
CA LEU A 69 28.26 3.90 18.04
C LEU A 69 27.84 4.38 16.64
N CYS A 70 26.56 4.29 16.28
CA CYS A 70 26.11 4.62 14.92
C CYS A 70 24.70 5.22 14.82
N ASN A 71 24.08 5.54 15.96
CA ASN A 71 22.74 6.13 16.12
C ASN A 71 21.60 5.40 15.38
N ASN A 72 21.79 4.13 14.96
CA ASN A 72 20.70 3.36 14.38
C ASN A 72 19.78 2.80 15.48
N THR A 73 18.47 2.90 15.27
CA THR A 73 17.43 2.46 16.21
C THR A 73 17.22 0.95 16.11
N LEU A 74 17.51 0.23 17.19
CA LEU A 74 17.30 -1.20 17.32
C LEU A 74 15.97 -1.49 18.03
N TYR A 75 15.29 -2.54 17.59
CA TYR A 75 14.02 -3.00 18.18
C TYR A 75 14.25 -4.32 18.93
N ALA A 76 14.23 -4.26 20.26
CA ALA A 76 14.38 -5.42 21.11
C ALA A 76 13.02 -5.99 21.52
N SER A 77 12.85 -7.32 21.46
CA SER A 77 11.67 -7.98 22.02
C SER A 77 11.70 -7.96 23.56
N ARG A 78 10.54 -8.03 24.21
CA ARG A 78 10.43 -7.87 25.68
C ARG A 78 11.27 -8.87 26.49
N ASP A 79 11.51 -10.07 25.97
CA ASP A 79 12.39 -11.09 26.58
C ASP A 79 13.89 -10.70 26.56
N LYS A 80 14.27 -9.67 25.80
CA LYS A 80 15.62 -9.11 25.72
C LYS A 80 15.84 -7.95 26.68
N ALA A 81 14.82 -7.49 27.42
CA ALA A 81 14.98 -6.49 28.47
C ALA A 81 16.09 -6.91 29.46
N GLY A 82 17.05 -6.03 29.73
CA GLY A 82 18.20 -6.31 30.58
C GLY A 82 19.24 -7.27 29.97
N LYS A 83 19.21 -7.50 28.66
CA LYS A 83 20.21 -8.29 27.91
C LYS A 83 20.83 -7.44 26.81
N GLU A 84 21.98 -7.86 26.32
CA GLU A 84 22.60 -7.27 25.14
C GLU A 84 22.00 -7.82 23.84
N ILE A 85 21.84 -6.95 22.85
CA ILE A 85 21.53 -7.29 21.45
C ILE A 85 22.63 -6.77 20.53
N LEU A 86 22.84 -7.39 19.37
CA LEU A 86 23.83 -6.92 18.42
C LEU A 86 23.22 -5.86 17.48
N CYS A 87 23.91 -4.74 17.28
CA CYS A 87 23.51 -3.75 16.28
C CYS A 87 23.77 -4.29 14.87
N GLU A 88 22.74 -4.37 14.03
CA GLU A 88 22.87 -4.91 12.66
C GLU A 88 23.84 -4.10 11.78
N THR A 89 23.90 -2.78 11.99
CA THR A 89 24.74 -1.86 11.21
C THR A 89 26.21 -1.89 11.61
N CYS A 90 26.51 -1.86 12.91
CA CYS A 90 27.88 -1.70 13.42
C CYS A 90 28.45 -2.94 14.13
N LEU A 91 27.65 -4.00 14.28
CA LEU A 91 27.98 -5.30 14.91
C LEU A 91 28.48 -5.23 16.37
N GLU A 92 28.19 -4.13 17.07
CA GLU A 92 28.50 -3.99 18.49
C GLU A 92 27.35 -4.48 19.37
N SER A 93 27.63 -4.91 20.60
CA SER A 93 26.58 -5.20 21.57
C SER A 93 26.03 -3.92 22.23
N VAL A 94 24.70 -3.84 22.30
CA VAL A 94 23.94 -2.72 22.87
C VAL A 94 23.05 -3.29 23.98
N ALA A 95 23.20 -2.76 25.19
CA ALA A 95 22.42 -3.20 26.34
C ALA A 95 20.98 -2.66 26.28
N VAL A 96 19.99 -3.56 26.27
CA VAL A 96 18.57 -3.20 26.29
C VAL A 96 18.17 -2.86 27.73
N PRO A 97 17.49 -1.72 27.99
CA PRO A 97 17.02 -1.36 29.32
C PRO A 97 16.19 -2.48 29.97
N ALA A 98 16.46 -2.78 31.24
CA ALA A 98 15.61 -3.66 32.02
C ALA A 98 14.28 -2.98 32.32
N ILE A 99 13.17 -3.60 31.93
CA ILE A 99 11.84 -3.16 32.38
C ILE A 99 11.68 -3.61 33.83
N ALA A 100 11.41 -2.68 34.74
CA ALA A 100 11.05 -3.01 36.10
C ALA A 100 9.65 -3.66 36.10
N ASP A 101 9.59 -4.97 36.38
CA ASP A 101 8.31 -5.68 36.47
C ASP A 101 7.48 -5.13 37.64
N ALA A 102 6.29 -4.60 37.32
CA ALA A 102 5.36 -4.12 38.31
C ALA A 102 4.89 -5.29 39.22
N PRO A 103 4.69 -5.05 40.53
CA PRO A 103 4.41 -6.12 41.49
C PRO A 103 3.08 -6.84 41.18
N SER A 104 3.21 -8.06 40.65
CA SER A 104 2.07 -8.91 40.29
C SER A 104 1.24 -9.26 41.52
N LYS A 105 -0.06 -8.96 41.49
CA LYS A 105 -1.00 -9.39 42.52
C LYS A 105 -1.24 -10.90 42.38
N SER A 106 -0.75 -11.66 43.34
CA SER A 106 -0.93 -13.12 43.39
C SER A 106 -2.41 -13.51 43.37
N SER A 107 -2.83 -14.20 42.31
CA SER A 107 -4.05 -15.03 42.34
C SER A 107 -3.84 -16.22 43.29
N GLN A 108 -4.94 -16.67 43.89
CA GLN A 108 -4.93 -17.76 44.88
C GLN A 108 -4.92 -19.13 44.20
N THR A 109 -4.03 -20.04 44.63
CA THR A 109 -4.08 -21.46 44.27
C THR A 109 -4.45 -22.29 45.49
N THR A 110 -5.57 -23.00 45.41
CA THR A 110 -6.15 -23.77 46.53
C THR A 110 -5.56 -25.18 46.60
N THR A 111 -4.67 -25.46 47.57
CA THR A 111 -4.14 -26.81 47.81
C THR A 111 -4.27 -27.23 49.28
N LYS A 112 -4.69 -28.47 49.51
CA LYS A 112 -4.95 -29.06 50.84
C LYS A 112 -3.69 -29.28 51.69
N THR A 113 -3.84 -28.98 52.98
CA THR A 113 -3.49 -29.84 54.14
C THR A 113 -2.21 -30.67 54.10
N THR A 114 -1.26 -30.37 55.01
CA THR A 114 -0.72 -31.33 56.01
C THR A 114 -0.06 -30.56 57.17
N THR A 115 -0.15 -31.08 58.39
CA THR A 115 0.20 -30.39 59.64
C THR A 115 1.45 -30.97 60.32
N LYS A 116 2.43 -30.13 60.69
CA LYS A 116 3.19 -30.28 61.95
C LYS A 116 3.88 -28.95 62.38
N PRO A 117 4.09 -28.69 63.68
CA PRO A 117 4.55 -27.38 64.17
C PRO A 117 5.98 -27.36 64.74
N SER A 118 6.66 -26.21 64.64
CA SER A 118 7.71 -25.69 65.55
C SER A 118 8.24 -24.33 65.09
N THR A 119 8.84 -23.43 65.88
CA THR A 119 8.90 -23.20 67.36
C THR A 119 9.67 -21.88 67.60
N VAL A 120 9.30 -21.05 68.61
CA VAL A 120 10.04 -19.86 69.16
C VAL A 120 10.17 -18.64 68.20
N ALA A 121 9.62 -17.46 68.52
CA ALA A 121 10.17 -16.30 69.30
C ALA A 121 11.43 -15.64 68.68
N ASN A 122 11.67 -14.31 68.74
CA ASN A 122 11.23 -13.20 69.61
C ASN A 122 10.68 -11.99 68.77
N ARG A 123 9.91 -11.01 69.29
CA ARG A 123 10.34 -9.85 70.13
C ARG A 123 11.57 -9.11 69.54
N THR A 124 11.60 -7.80 69.27
CA THR A 124 10.72 -6.64 69.61
C THR A 124 10.92 -5.59 68.46
N SER A 125 10.31 -4.39 68.30
CA SER A 125 9.72 -3.41 69.23
C SER A 125 8.77 -2.40 68.54
N GLN A 126 8.00 -1.66 69.36
CA GLN A 126 7.51 -0.27 69.14
C GLN A 126 8.63 0.75 69.53
N PRO A 127 8.48 2.11 69.55
CA PRO A 127 7.29 2.98 69.43
C PRO A 127 7.52 4.13 68.39
N GLU A 128 6.88 5.32 68.32
CA GLU A 128 5.47 5.81 68.45
C GLU A 128 5.38 7.22 67.80
N THR A 129 4.17 7.68 67.42
CA THR A 129 3.79 9.11 67.14
C THR A 129 4.54 9.87 66.03
N ALA A 130 4.05 10.95 65.39
CA ALA A 130 2.72 11.58 65.24
C ALA A 130 2.76 12.29 63.84
N GLY A 131 1.67 12.72 63.18
CA GLY A 131 0.32 12.99 63.65
C GLY A 131 0.07 14.51 63.72
N LYS A 132 -0.22 15.14 62.57
CA LYS A 132 -0.85 16.48 62.52
C LYS A 132 -1.58 16.75 61.20
N GLU A 133 -2.52 17.67 61.26
CA GLU A 133 -3.55 17.97 60.24
C GLU A 133 -3.25 19.22 59.39
N PHE A 134 -4.05 19.38 58.33
CA PHE A 134 -4.54 20.62 57.70
C PHE A 134 -3.72 21.92 57.78
N GLU A 135 -3.54 22.59 56.63
CA GLU A 135 -4.46 23.69 56.27
C GLU A 135 -4.50 23.98 54.76
N LEU A 136 -5.45 24.81 54.34
CA LEU A 136 -5.81 25.14 52.95
C LEU A 136 -5.83 26.66 52.79
N SER A 137 -5.25 27.23 51.73
CA SER A 137 -5.41 28.65 51.36
C SER A 137 -5.04 28.94 49.90
N ASP A 138 -5.83 29.81 49.28
CA ASP A 138 -5.70 30.24 47.87
C ASP A 138 -4.76 31.46 47.67
N PRO A 139 -4.25 31.70 46.44
CA PRO A 139 -3.34 32.79 46.14
C PRO A 139 -4.03 34.15 45.98
N THR A 140 -3.39 35.23 46.47
CA THR A 140 -3.86 36.62 46.31
C THR A 140 -3.05 37.38 45.25
N LEU A 141 -3.73 38.11 44.37
CA LEU A 141 -3.16 39.00 43.35
C LEU A 141 -2.48 40.24 43.96
N THR A 142 -1.45 40.79 43.29
CA THR A 142 -0.94 42.14 43.59
C THR A 142 -0.62 42.91 42.30
N LEU A 143 -1.31 44.04 42.11
CA LEU A 143 -1.08 45.00 41.02
C LEU A 143 -0.06 46.08 41.42
N ARG A 144 0.63 46.68 40.44
CA ARG A 144 1.33 47.98 40.62
C ARG A 144 1.39 48.79 39.30
N PRO A 145 1.34 50.14 39.29
CA PRO A 145 0.94 50.90 38.09
C PRO A 145 1.96 51.91 37.53
N ASN A 146 1.67 52.37 36.30
CA ASN A 146 1.89 53.69 35.65
C ASN A 146 3.27 54.41 35.63
N GLN A 147 3.71 54.74 34.40
CA GLN A 147 4.02 56.08 33.80
C GLN A 147 4.33 57.31 34.69
N PRO A 148 5.08 58.35 34.21
CA PRO A 148 5.02 58.92 32.83
C PRO A 148 6.35 59.45 32.19
N GLU A 149 6.20 60.27 31.13
CA GLU A 149 7.11 61.31 30.57
C GLU A 149 8.00 61.04 29.32
N SER A 150 8.42 62.17 28.70
CA SER A 150 9.05 62.45 27.39
C SER A 150 10.13 63.57 27.62
N PRO A 151 10.81 64.28 26.67
CA PRO A 151 10.68 64.35 25.19
C PRO A 151 12.00 64.49 24.34
N GLU A 152 11.81 64.62 23.02
CA GLU A 152 12.56 65.44 22.01
C GLU A 152 14.06 65.28 21.65
N THR A 153 14.38 65.79 20.43
CA THR A 153 15.70 66.03 19.77
C THR A 153 16.31 64.84 18.99
N GLY A 154 16.76 64.95 17.73
CA GLY A 154 16.73 66.08 16.76
C GLY A 154 17.28 65.71 15.36
N GLN A 155 17.01 66.56 14.34
CA GLN A 155 17.51 66.49 12.93
C GLN A 155 18.93 67.11 12.79
N PRO A 156 19.65 67.15 11.61
CA PRO A 156 19.26 66.94 10.18
C PRO A 156 20.21 65.98 9.38
N GLY A 157 20.13 65.75 8.06
CA GLY A 157 19.19 66.11 6.97
C GLY A 157 19.85 66.06 5.56
N LYS A 158 19.18 66.64 4.53
CA LYS A 158 19.61 66.90 3.12
C LYS A 158 19.30 65.88 1.98
N THR A 159 18.15 66.11 1.35
CA THR A 159 17.95 66.37 -0.11
C THR A 159 18.50 65.45 -1.21
N ALA A 160 17.57 64.95 -2.04
CA ALA A 160 17.60 65.08 -3.50
C ALA A 160 16.16 65.27 -4.03
N ARG A 161 15.99 65.75 -5.28
CA ARG A 161 14.69 65.90 -5.96
C ARG A 161 14.49 64.77 -6.97
N TYR A 162 13.24 64.39 -7.26
CA TYR A 162 12.63 64.57 -8.58
C TYR A 162 11.09 64.55 -8.45
N ALA A 163 10.36 64.97 -9.49
CA ALA A 163 8.91 65.17 -9.48
C ALA A 163 8.20 64.31 -10.53
N ASP A 164 6.86 64.23 -10.42
CA ASP A 164 5.84 63.83 -11.41
C ASP A 164 6.15 62.62 -12.33
N GLN A 165 5.30 61.60 -12.39
CA GLN A 165 3.98 61.72 -13.02
C GLN A 165 3.00 60.63 -12.57
N SER A 166 1.71 60.98 -12.57
CA SER A 166 0.63 59.99 -12.61
C SER A 166 0.24 59.73 -14.06
N GLN A 167 0.19 58.47 -14.49
CA GLN A 167 -0.40 58.09 -15.78
C GLN A 167 -1.18 56.78 -15.66
N SER A 168 -2.42 56.82 -16.14
CA SER A 168 -3.33 55.68 -16.24
C SER A 168 -3.00 54.84 -17.49
N GLY A 169 -2.80 53.54 -17.31
CA GLY A 169 -2.62 52.60 -18.42
C GLY A 169 -3.95 52.27 -19.09
N GLU A 170 -4.22 52.87 -20.24
CA GLU A 170 -5.39 52.59 -21.07
C GLU A 170 -5.05 51.48 -22.09
N LEU A 171 -5.85 50.40 -22.14
CA LEU A 171 -5.61 49.28 -23.07
C LEU A 171 -6.06 49.63 -24.49
N THR A 172 -5.13 50.12 -25.30
CA THR A 172 -5.33 50.27 -26.75
C THR A 172 -5.26 48.91 -27.45
N ILE A 173 -6.29 48.58 -28.23
CA ILE A 173 -6.32 47.41 -29.11
C ILE A 173 -5.83 47.83 -30.51
N GLU A 174 -4.77 47.19 -31.03
CA GLU A 174 -4.35 47.39 -32.42
C GLU A 174 -5.21 46.59 -33.42
N PRO A 175 -5.51 47.14 -34.61
CA PRO A 175 -6.32 46.48 -35.63
C PRO A 175 -5.48 45.53 -36.52
N LEU A 176 -5.98 44.31 -36.72
CA LEU A 176 -5.42 43.38 -37.71
C LEU A 176 -5.70 43.88 -39.14
N LYS A 177 -4.72 43.72 -40.04
CA LYS A 177 -4.65 44.42 -41.34
C LYS A 177 -4.88 43.50 -42.54
N ASP A 178 -5.47 44.03 -43.60
CA ASP A 178 -5.96 43.28 -44.77
C ASP A 178 -4.89 42.52 -45.56
N LEU A 179 -5.28 41.35 -46.09
CA LEU A 179 -4.66 40.70 -47.24
C LEU A 179 -5.74 40.23 -48.23
N ALA A 180 -5.58 40.59 -49.51
CA ALA A 180 -6.57 40.39 -50.57
C ALA A 180 -6.34 39.08 -51.38
N PRO A 181 -7.35 38.56 -52.09
CA PRO A 181 -7.34 37.20 -52.64
C PRO A 181 -7.01 37.10 -54.15
N PRO A 182 -6.71 35.87 -54.65
CA PRO A 182 -6.80 35.55 -56.07
C PRO A 182 -7.74 34.36 -56.40
N THR A 183 -8.94 34.67 -56.88
CA THR A 183 -9.48 34.23 -58.20
C THR A 183 -9.09 32.83 -58.74
N ARG A 184 -10.02 31.84 -58.72
CA ARG A 184 -10.87 31.36 -59.86
C ARG A 184 -11.57 30.01 -59.58
N ALA A 185 -12.69 29.74 -60.26
CA ALA A 185 -13.43 28.46 -60.26
C ALA A 185 -13.04 27.57 -61.49
N PRO A 186 -13.57 26.34 -61.62
CA PRO A 186 -14.85 26.20 -62.35
C PRO A 186 -15.81 25.05 -61.96
N ALA A 187 -17.08 25.23 -62.34
CA ALA A 187 -18.09 24.24 -62.73
C ALA A 187 -18.69 23.22 -61.73
N ALA A 188 -19.97 22.94 -61.93
CA ALA A 188 -20.77 21.87 -61.29
C ALA A 188 -20.94 20.66 -62.24
N PRO A 189 -21.63 19.59 -61.80
CA PRO A 189 -23.03 19.45 -62.23
C PRO A 189 -24.00 19.10 -61.08
N SER A 190 -25.27 18.89 -61.41
CA SER A 190 -26.42 18.87 -60.48
C SER A 190 -27.40 17.70 -60.74
N MET A 191 -28.47 17.66 -59.93
CA MET A 191 -29.73 16.90 -60.11
C MET A 191 -29.78 15.45 -59.58
N PRO A 192 -30.98 14.88 -59.30
CA PRO A 192 -32.32 15.49 -59.30
C PRO A 192 -33.09 15.39 -57.95
N THR A 193 -34.06 16.29 -57.77
CA THR A 193 -35.20 16.10 -56.86
C THR A 193 -36.31 15.33 -57.59
N GLU A 194 -36.91 14.32 -56.99
CA GLU A 194 -38.17 13.73 -57.49
C GLU A 194 -39.37 14.25 -56.68
N VAL A 195 -40.48 14.51 -57.37
CA VAL A 195 -41.72 15.03 -56.80
C VAL A 195 -42.85 14.05 -57.06
N ARG A 196 -43.60 13.66 -56.03
CA ARG A 196 -44.91 13.03 -56.22
C ARG A 196 -45.92 13.49 -55.18
N GLN A 197 -46.90 14.27 -55.62
CA GLN A 197 -48.10 14.60 -54.86
C GLN A 197 -49.13 13.47 -54.99
N THR A 198 -49.88 13.18 -53.91
CA THR A 198 -51.33 12.94 -53.95
C THR A 198 -51.94 13.00 -52.55
N SER A 199 -52.83 13.96 -52.34
CA SER A 199 -53.90 13.95 -51.31
C SER A 199 -55.20 13.43 -51.98
N PRO A 200 -56.39 13.34 -51.33
CA PRO A 200 -56.78 13.82 -49.99
C PRO A 200 -57.76 12.89 -49.19
N VAL A 201 -58.29 13.44 -48.07
CA VAL A 201 -59.49 13.02 -47.29
C VAL A 201 -59.31 11.82 -46.35
N GLY A 202 -59.70 11.97 -45.07
CA GLY A 202 -59.77 10.85 -44.11
C GLY A 202 -59.77 11.26 -42.62
N ASN A 203 -60.83 11.91 -42.16
CA ASN A 203 -61.23 12.22 -40.77
C ASN A 203 -60.40 11.65 -39.57
N GLN A 204 -59.97 12.57 -38.70
CA GLN A 204 -59.93 12.37 -37.23
C GLN A 204 -61.38 12.14 -36.69
N PRO A 205 -61.60 11.49 -35.52
CA PRO A 205 -60.98 11.92 -34.26
C PRO A 205 -60.51 10.80 -33.30
N SER A 206 -59.85 11.27 -32.23
CA SER A 206 -59.65 10.69 -30.89
C SER A 206 -60.18 9.28 -30.57
N GLU A 207 -59.31 8.47 -30.00
CA GLU A 207 -59.67 7.50 -28.94
C GLU A 207 -58.49 7.39 -27.95
N GLU A 208 -58.79 7.17 -26.66
CA GLU A 208 -57.81 6.98 -25.60
C GLU A 208 -57.43 5.50 -25.53
N SER A 209 -56.14 5.18 -25.49
CA SER A 209 -55.66 3.81 -25.32
C SER A 209 -55.38 3.51 -23.85
N GLU A 210 -56.35 2.91 -23.17
CA GLU A 210 -56.14 2.29 -21.86
C GLU A 210 -55.20 1.07 -22.02
N GLU A 211 -54.18 0.95 -21.16
CA GLU A 211 -53.32 -0.24 -21.15
C GLU A 211 -54.01 -1.38 -20.38
N GLU A 212 -54.67 -2.27 -21.13
CA GLU A 212 -55.33 -3.47 -20.60
C GLU A 212 -54.32 -4.42 -19.95
N ILE A 213 -54.32 -4.48 -18.61
CA ILE A 213 -53.46 -5.40 -17.85
C ILE A 213 -54.01 -6.82 -17.99
N VAL A 214 -53.28 -7.69 -18.69
CA VAL A 214 -53.63 -9.11 -18.85
C VAL A 214 -53.55 -9.83 -17.50
N GLU A 215 -54.73 -10.12 -16.94
CA GLU A 215 -54.90 -10.89 -15.71
C GLU A 215 -54.63 -12.38 -15.97
N LEU A 216 -53.57 -12.93 -15.35
CA LEU A 216 -53.22 -14.34 -15.46
C LEU A 216 -53.85 -15.14 -14.31
N GLU A 217 -54.90 -15.90 -14.62
CA GLU A 217 -55.59 -16.78 -13.67
C GLU A 217 -54.64 -17.81 -13.03
N ALA A 218 -54.78 -18.01 -11.72
CA ALA A 218 -54.02 -19.01 -10.98
C ALA A 218 -54.68 -20.39 -11.03
N ILE A 219 -53.97 -21.39 -11.53
CA ILE A 219 -54.38 -22.81 -11.53
C ILE A 219 -53.30 -23.64 -10.84
N GLY A 220 -53.65 -24.34 -9.75
CA GLY A 220 -52.76 -25.33 -9.13
C GLY A 220 -52.94 -25.53 -7.63
N ASP A 221 -53.98 -26.24 -7.21
CA ASP A 221 -54.08 -26.77 -5.85
C ASP A 221 -52.95 -27.79 -5.57
N ALA A 222 -52.17 -27.56 -4.50
CA ALA A 222 -51.16 -28.50 -4.03
C ALA A 222 -51.63 -29.20 -2.73
N PRO A 223 -51.53 -30.54 -2.62
CA PRO A 223 -52.06 -31.27 -1.48
C PRO A 223 -51.25 -31.03 -0.19
N SER A 224 -51.96 -31.02 0.95
CA SER A 224 -51.41 -30.67 2.26
C SER A 224 -50.49 -31.75 2.85
N ILE A 225 -49.27 -31.34 3.21
CA ILE A 225 -48.30 -32.17 3.94
C ILE A 225 -48.57 -32.04 5.45
N PRO A 226 -48.68 -33.15 6.21
CA PRO A 226 -48.99 -33.08 7.64
C PRO A 226 -47.80 -32.54 8.47
N VAL A 227 -48.06 -31.52 9.28
CA VAL A 227 -47.07 -30.91 10.17
C VAL A 227 -46.76 -31.83 11.36
N GLN A 228 -45.50 -32.21 11.54
CA GLN A 228 -45.01 -32.80 12.80
C GLN A 228 -44.51 -31.69 13.76
N PRO A 229 -44.70 -31.82 15.08
CA PRO A 229 -44.23 -30.84 16.05
C PRO A 229 -42.71 -30.84 16.18
N LEU A 230 -42.09 -29.66 16.27
CA LEU A 230 -40.63 -29.53 16.38
C LEU A 230 -40.12 -30.03 17.74
N THR A 231 -39.24 -31.03 17.72
CA THR A 231 -38.30 -31.28 18.83
C THR A 231 -37.14 -30.28 18.78
N PRO A 232 -36.57 -29.86 19.94
CA PRO A 232 -35.48 -28.89 19.98
C PRO A 232 -34.20 -29.44 19.33
N ILE A 233 -33.61 -28.64 18.44
CA ILE A 233 -32.38 -28.98 17.70
C ILE A 233 -31.19 -28.96 18.66
N GLN A 234 -30.47 -30.08 18.78
CA GLN A 234 -29.13 -30.08 19.37
C GLN A 234 -28.14 -29.43 18.40
N ALA A 235 -27.21 -28.65 18.93
CA ALA A 235 -26.26 -27.88 18.12
C ALA A 235 -25.37 -28.82 17.28
N ILE A 236 -25.55 -28.77 15.96
CA ILE A 236 -24.62 -29.38 15.00
C ILE A 236 -23.33 -28.56 15.03
N PRO A 237 -22.14 -29.17 15.22
CA PRO A 237 -20.88 -28.44 15.11
C PRO A 237 -20.71 -27.96 13.67
N VAL A 238 -20.57 -26.64 13.48
CA VAL A 238 -20.39 -26.03 12.16
C VAL A 238 -19.10 -26.57 11.54
N ALA A 239 -19.21 -27.26 10.41
CA ALA A 239 -18.07 -27.66 9.62
C ALA A 239 -17.48 -26.40 8.96
N THR A 240 -16.30 -25.97 9.41
CA THR A 240 -15.63 -24.79 8.88
C THR A 240 -14.98 -25.12 7.53
N ASP A 241 -15.48 -24.55 6.43
CA ASP A 241 -14.81 -24.63 5.15
C ASP A 241 -13.43 -23.92 5.21
N PRO A 242 -12.33 -24.56 4.77
CA PRO A 242 -10.99 -24.00 4.82
C PRO A 242 -10.74 -23.02 3.66
N THR A 243 -11.56 -21.97 3.56
CA THR A 243 -11.54 -21.01 2.44
C THR A 243 -10.39 -20.01 2.56
N SER A 244 -9.29 -20.29 1.85
CA SER A 244 -8.31 -19.31 1.36
C SER A 244 -7.77 -18.28 2.38
N THR A 245 -7.31 -18.73 3.55
CA THR A 245 -6.36 -17.92 4.34
C THR A 245 -5.11 -17.63 3.50
N ALA A 246 -4.70 -16.36 3.42
CA ALA A 246 -3.43 -15.98 2.80
C ALA A 246 -2.26 -16.78 3.43
N PRO A 247 -1.24 -17.19 2.66
CA PRO A 247 -0.16 -18.02 3.18
C PRO A 247 0.58 -17.29 4.31
N GLU A 248 0.49 -17.85 5.53
CA GLU A 248 1.27 -17.36 6.65
C GLU A 248 2.76 -17.65 6.39
N TYR A 249 3.63 -16.65 6.54
CA TYR A 249 5.06 -16.77 6.30
C TYR A 249 5.85 -16.68 7.60
N GLU A 250 6.81 -17.58 7.79
CA GLU A 250 7.71 -17.63 8.94
C GLU A 250 9.16 -17.44 8.48
N LEU A 251 9.99 -16.76 9.28
CA LEU A 251 11.43 -16.64 9.06
C LEU A 251 12.12 -17.84 9.70
N VAL A 252 12.58 -18.79 8.88
CA VAL A 252 13.20 -20.04 9.35
C VAL A 252 14.61 -20.20 8.81
N ILE A 253 15.54 -20.57 9.70
CA ILE A 253 16.89 -21.01 9.35
C ILE A 253 16.84 -22.50 9.00
N ARG A 254 17.16 -22.84 7.75
CA ARG A 254 17.21 -24.22 7.22
C ARG A 254 18.49 -24.49 6.44
N TRP A 255 18.92 -25.75 6.37
CA TRP A 255 20.03 -26.19 5.50
C TRP A 255 19.90 -27.66 5.11
N ASP A 256 20.58 -28.06 4.03
CA ASP A 256 20.74 -29.47 3.68
C ASP A 256 21.81 -30.16 4.51
N THR A 257 21.48 -31.35 5.00
CA THR A 257 22.42 -32.31 5.59
C THR A 257 22.35 -33.63 4.78
N PRO A 258 23.48 -34.19 4.30
CA PRO A 258 23.47 -35.45 3.56
C PRO A 258 23.20 -36.64 4.49
N CYS A 259 22.30 -37.55 4.08
CA CYS A 259 22.07 -38.79 4.80
C CYS A 259 23.31 -39.70 4.76
N SER A 260 23.83 -40.07 5.92
CA SER A 260 24.97 -40.97 6.07
C SER A 260 24.81 -42.32 5.35
N ALA A 261 23.58 -42.84 5.26
CA ALA A 261 23.29 -44.15 4.67
C ALA A 261 23.06 -44.14 3.15
N CYS A 262 22.53 -43.06 2.57
CA CYS A 262 22.14 -43.04 1.14
C CYS A 262 22.56 -41.77 0.36
N GLN A 263 23.29 -40.84 0.99
CA GLN A 263 23.74 -39.56 0.42
C GLN A 263 22.63 -38.64 -0.10
N ALA A 264 21.36 -38.95 0.18
CA ALA A 264 20.25 -38.04 -0.12
C ALA A 264 20.36 -36.79 0.77
N HIS A 265 20.23 -35.61 0.15
CA HIS A 265 20.12 -34.35 0.88
C HIS A 265 18.80 -34.34 1.66
N VAL A 266 18.87 -33.95 2.93
CA VAL A 266 17.72 -33.81 3.83
C VAL A 266 17.73 -32.39 4.38
N VAL A 267 16.68 -31.62 4.06
CA VAL A 267 16.46 -30.29 4.62
C VAL A 267 16.15 -30.43 6.11
N VAL A 268 16.91 -29.73 6.93
CA VAL A 268 16.75 -29.68 8.40
C VAL A 268 16.64 -28.22 8.85
N TYR A 269 15.91 -27.98 9.92
CA TYR A 269 15.65 -26.65 10.48
C TYR A 269 16.51 -26.43 11.75
N GLN A 270 16.71 -25.17 12.15
CA GLN A 270 17.38 -24.83 13.42
C GLN A 270 16.73 -25.48 14.66
N GLN A 271 15.41 -25.66 14.63
CA GLN A 271 14.64 -26.36 15.66
C GLN A 271 14.92 -27.88 15.74
N ASP A 272 15.55 -28.48 14.73
CA ASP A 272 15.91 -29.90 14.73
C ASP A 272 17.31 -30.17 15.32
N ILE A 273 18.10 -29.14 15.68
CA ILE A 273 19.45 -29.32 16.24
C ILE A 273 19.40 -30.19 17.50
N GLY A 274 20.18 -31.27 17.50
CA GLY A 274 20.22 -32.27 18.57
C GLY A 274 19.11 -33.32 18.51
N GLN A 275 18.12 -33.17 17.63
CA GLN A 275 17.08 -34.17 17.36
C GLN A 275 17.53 -35.18 16.29
N THR A 276 16.76 -36.27 16.16
CA THR A 276 16.90 -37.21 15.03
C THR A 276 15.77 -37.02 14.03
N VAL A 277 16.14 -36.86 12.77
CA VAL A 277 15.23 -36.65 11.64
C VAL A 277 15.36 -37.84 10.69
N GLN A 278 14.25 -38.47 10.31
CA GLN A 278 14.29 -39.63 9.41
C GLN A 278 14.48 -39.18 7.94
N CYS A 279 15.41 -39.83 7.24
CA CYS A 279 15.64 -39.57 5.81
C CYS A 279 14.50 -40.15 4.96
N GLY A 280 13.72 -39.29 4.29
CA GLY A 280 12.58 -39.70 3.46
C GLY A 280 12.89 -40.66 2.29
N LYS A 281 14.17 -40.91 1.94
CA LYS A 281 14.54 -41.90 0.90
C LYS A 281 14.96 -43.29 1.44
N CYS A 282 15.27 -43.43 2.72
CA CYS A 282 15.78 -44.71 3.27
C CYS A 282 15.37 -44.99 4.74
N SER A 283 14.57 -44.12 5.35
CA SER A 283 14.07 -44.18 6.73
C SER A 283 15.14 -44.20 7.83
N GLN A 284 16.43 -44.13 7.50
CA GLN A 284 17.51 -44.07 8.49
C GLN A 284 17.49 -42.73 9.24
N PRO A 285 17.68 -42.74 10.57
CA PRO A 285 17.73 -41.52 11.37
C PRO A 285 19.03 -40.76 11.15
N ILE A 286 18.92 -39.44 11.03
CA ILE A 286 20.04 -38.50 10.97
C ILE A 286 20.00 -37.63 12.22
N THR A 287 21.03 -37.69 13.06
CA THR A 287 21.19 -36.74 14.17
C THR A 287 21.66 -35.40 13.62
N VAL A 288 20.89 -34.34 13.84
CA VAL A 288 21.18 -33.01 13.28
C VAL A 288 22.21 -32.28 14.14
N THR A 289 23.42 -32.12 13.62
CA THR A 289 24.47 -31.30 14.24
C THR A 289 24.29 -29.82 13.90
N ALA A 290 24.64 -28.94 14.84
CA ALA A 290 24.60 -27.50 14.61
C ALA A 290 25.64 -27.07 13.57
N ARG A 291 25.21 -26.35 12.54
CA ARG A 291 26.11 -25.76 11.53
C ARG A 291 26.68 -24.44 12.05
N GLN A 292 27.99 -24.25 11.96
CA GLN A 292 28.68 -22.98 12.24
C GLN A 292 29.44 -22.51 10.98
N PRO A 293 29.23 -21.26 10.51
CA PRO A 293 28.15 -20.36 10.88
C PRO A 293 26.76 -20.92 10.52
N LEU A 294 25.71 -20.41 11.17
CA LEU A 294 24.33 -20.64 10.74
C LEU A 294 24.07 -19.91 9.41
N PRO A 295 23.24 -20.46 8.51
CA PRO A 295 22.83 -19.75 7.30
C PRO A 295 21.84 -18.62 7.63
N LEU A 296 21.67 -17.69 6.69
CA LEU A 296 20.75 -16.56 6.81
C LEU A 296 19.28 -17.06 6.92
N PRO A 297 18.41 -16.42 7.72
CA PRO A 297 16.99 -16.77 7.76
C PRO A 297 16.30 -16.60 6.39
N GLU A 298 15.44 -17.54 6.03
CA GLU A 298 14.65 -17.49 4.81
C GLU A 298 13.16 -17.36 5.14
N ARG A 299 12.41 -16.57 4.36
CA ARG A 299 10.97 -16.39 4.53
C ARG A 299 10.21 -17.51 3.81
N VAL A 300 9.70 -18.48 4.55
CA VAL A 300 9.06 -19.70 4.01
C VAL A 300 7.60 -19.76 4.44
N ILE A 301 6.72 -20.34 3.61
CA ILE A 301 5.32 -20.58 3.97
C ILE A 301 5.27 -21.59 5.13
N LYS A 302 4.51 -21.25 6.18
CA LYS A 302 4.37 -22.03 7.42
C LYS A 302 3.71 -23.38 7.15
N GLN A 303 4.49 -24.46 7.21
CA GLN A 303 4.03 -25.82 6.95
C GLN A 303 3.70 -26.58 8.24
N PRO A 304 2.53 -27.24 8.35
CA PRO A 304 2.19 -28.04 9.52
C PRO A 304 3.05 -29.31 9.59
N HIS A 305 4.05 -29.30 10.46
CA HIS A 305 5.00 -30.39 10.63
C HIS A 305 4.32 -31.68 11.14
N ARG A 306 4.58 -32.81 10.49
CA ARG A 306 4.13 -34.14 10.94
C ARG A 306 5.23 -34.86 11.73
N PHE A 307 4.89 -35.25 12.95
CA PHE A 307 5.69 -36.15 13.79
C PHE A 307 5.30 -37.60 13.55
N ALA A 308 6.23 -38.53 13.73
CA ALA A 308 6.00 -39.97 13.65
C ALA A 308 6.63 -40.65 14.88
N GLY A 309 5.80 -41.08 15.82
CA GLY A 309 6.23 -41.38 17.18
C GLY A 309 6.54 -40.11 17.99
N GLU A 310 6.68 -40.27 19.30
CA GLU A 310 6.83 -39.15 20.25
C GLU A 310 8.16 -38.39 20.14
N GLN A 311 9.13 -38.90 19.36
CA GLN A 311 10.52 -38.40 19.36
C GLN A 311 11.15 -38.24 17.96
N THR A 312 10.43 -38.52 16.86
CA THR A 312 10.98 -38.43 15.49
C THR A 312 10.14 -37.56 14.57
N ARG A 313 10.78 -36.55 13.97
CA ARG A 313 10.21 -35.72 12.91
C ARG A 313 10.51 -36.38 11.56
N ILE A 314 9.51 -36.49 10.69
CA ILE A 314 9.75 -36.88 9.29
C ILE A 314 10.20 -35.63 8.54
N ALA A 315 11.39 -35.67 7.94
CA ALA A 315 11.71 -34.71 6.88
C ALA A 315 10.82 -35.03 5.69
N GLN A 316 9.79 -34.21 5.48
CA GLN A 316 9.04 -34.24 4.23
C GLN A 316 10.01 -33.89 3.10
N LEU A 317 10.29 -34.87 2.24
CA LEU A 317 10.74 -34.54 0.89
C LEU A 317 9.64 -33.65 0.30
N SER A 318 9.95 -32.38 0.06
CA SER A 318 8.95 -31.45 -0.44
C SER A 318 8.62 -31.80 -1.88
N GLU A 319 7.58 -32.60 -2.07
CA GLU A 319 7.01 -32.95 -3.38
C GLU A 319 6.45 -31.71 -4.11
N ARG A 320 6.32 -30.59 -3.37
CA ARG A 320 6.08 -29.21 -3.85
C ARG A 320 7.31 -28.31 -3.74
N GLN A 321 8.53 -28.84 -3.88
CA GLN A 321 9.70 -28.00 -4.10
C GLN A 321 9.47 -27.25 -5.42
N PRO A 322 9.61 -25.91 -5.48
CA PRO A 322 9.59 -25.23 -6.77
C PRO A 322 10.72 -25.83 -7.61
N GLN A 323 10.38 -26.36 -8.80
CA GLN A 323 11.39 -26.96 -9.67
C GLN A 323 12.48 -25.91 -9.97
N PRO A 324 13.76 -26.32 -10.09
CA PRO A 324 14.84 -25.41 -10.41
C PRO A 324 14.46 -24.62 -11.66
N LYS A 325 14.44 -23.29 -11.52
CA LYS A 325 13.86 -22.35 -12.49
C LYS A 325 14.45 -22.62 -13.88
N LYS A 326 13.65 -23.21 -14.78
CA LYS A 326 14.08 -23.77 -16.10
C LYS A 326 15.08 -22.80 -16.74
N GLU A 327 16.29 -23.28 -17.03
CA GLU A 327 17.38 -22.42 -17.49
C GLU A 327 16.93 -21.65 -18.74
N VAL A 328 16.99 -20.33 -18.66
CA VAL A 328 16.42 -19.45 -19.69
C VAL A 328 17.38 -19.44 -20.89
N LEU A 329 17.13 -20.34 -21.84
CA LEU A 329 18.04 -20.59 -22.95
C LEU A 329 17.92 -19.47 -23.99
N TYR A 330 18.86 -18.54 -23.95
CA TYR A 330 18.94 -17.42 -24.89
C TYR A 330 19.35 -17.90 -26.28
N ARG A 331 18.47 -17.75 -27.28
CA ARG A 331 18.81 -17.99 -28.69
C ARG A 331 19.07 -16.65 -29.37
N THR A 332 20.19 -16.55 -30.08
CA THR A 332 20.42 -15.47 -31.04
C THR A 332 19.52 -15.70 -32.24
N VAL A 333 18.61 -14.76 -32.50
CA VAL A 333 17.71 -14.78 -33.65
C VAL A 333 17.96 -13.51 -34.45
N ILE A 334 18.12 -13.66 -35.77
CA ILE A 334 18.12 -12.54 -36.70
C ILE A 334 16.65 -12.30 -37.07
N GLU A 335 16.13 -11.12 -36.81
CA GLU A 335 14.80 -10.69 -37.25
C GLU A 335 14.90 -9.34 -37.96
N TRP A 336 14.13 -9.15 -39.02
CA TRP A 336 13.87 -7.85 -39.62
C TRP A 336 12.38 -7.67 -39.88
N GLN A 337 11.97 -6.42 -40.07
CA GLN A 337 10.59 -6.06 -40.30
C GLN A 337 10.34 -5.80 -41.79
N VAL A 338 9.35 -6.48 -42.38
CA VAL A 338 8.89 -6.27 -43.76
C VAL A 338 7.57 -5.53 -43.72
N LEU A 339 7.54 -4.30 -44.24
CA LEU A 339 6.32 -3.48 -44.28
C LEU A 339 5.31 -4.07 -45.27
N CYS A 340 4.07 -4.25 -44.83
CA CYS A 340 2.96 -4.65 -45.67
C CYS A 340 2.66 -3.57 -46.73
N GLU A 341 2.76 -3.93 -48.01
CA GLU A 341 2.48 -3.05 -49.16
C GLU A 341 1.03 -2.52 -49.24
N VAL A 342 0.13 -2.94 -48.33
CA VAL A 342 -1.30 -2.52 -48.31
C VAL A 342 -1.69 -1.69 -47.09
N CYS A 343 -1.17 -2.01 -45.90
CA CYS A 343 -1.54 -1.31 -44.66
C CYS A 343 -0.35 -0.71 -43.89
N GLY A 344 0.89 -0.92 -44.34
CA GLY A 344 2.10 -0.43 -43.67
C GLY A 344 2.55 -1.27 -42.47
N THR A 345 1.70 -2.15 -41.91
CA THR A 345 2.03 -3.03 -40.79
C THR A 345 3.29 -3.84 -41.05
N GLY A 346 4.24 -3.79 -40.12
CA GLY A 346 5.54 -4.43 -40.25
C GLY A 346 5.54 -5.88 -39.76
N ILE A 347 5.58 -6.83 -40.69
CA ILE A 347 5.64 -8.28 -40.48
C ILE A 347 7.05 -8.69 -40.03
N SER A 348 7.20 -9.44 -38.94
CA SER A 348 8.52 -9.97 -38.54
C SER A 348 8.93 -11.18 -39.41
N ALA A 349 10.15 -11.11 -39.93
CA ALA A 349 10.77 -12.11 -40.79
C ALA A 349 12.15 -12.54 -40.25
N THR A 350 12.42 -13.82 -40.37
CA THR A 350 13.67 -14.51 -40.01
C THR A 350 14.38 -15.01 -41.28
N PRO A 351 15.66 -15.45 -41.21
CA PRO A 351 16.39 -15.94 -42.38
C PRO A 351 15.72 -17.13 -43.07
N GLU A 352 14.99 -17.94 -42.30
CA GLU A 352 14.28 -19.13 -42.75
C GLU A 352 13.02 -18.76 -43.55
N ASP A 353 12.46 -17.55 -43.35
CA ASP A 353 11.28 -17.05 -44.07
C ASP A 353 11.59 -16.53 -45.49
N VAL A 354 12.87 -16.37 -45.89
CA VAL A 354 13.22 -15.77 -47.19
C VAL A 354 12.66 -16.59 -48.35
N GLY A 355 11.83 -15.97 -49.19
CA GLY A 355 11.13 -16.62 -50.29
C GLY A 355 9.84 -17.35 -49.87
N GLN A 356 9.53 -17.43 -48.58
CA GLN A 356 8.24 -17.93 -48.09
C GLN A 356 7.17 -16.85 -48.16
N GLU A 357 5.91 -17.30 -48.14
CA GLU A 357 4.73 -16.45 -48.11
C GLU A 357 4.21 -16.31 -46.66
N LYS A 358 4.25 -15.08 -46.12
CA LYS A 358 3.69 -14.74 -44.80
C LYS A 358 2.45 -13.87 -44.94
N ILE A 359 1.47 -14.12 -44.09
CA ILE A 359 0.22 -13.35 -44.02
C ILE A 359 0.44 -12.13 -43.11
N CYS A 360 0.03 -10.95 -43.57
CA CYS A 360 0.00 -9.74 -42.74
C CYS A 360 -1.09 -9.87 -41.67
N PRO A 361 -0.81 -9.64 -40.37
CA PRO A 361 -1.80 -9.87 -39.30
C PRO A 361 -3.03 -8.94 -39.40
N ASP A 362 -2.84 -7.69 -39.85
CA ASP A 362 -3.91 -6.68 -39.79
C ASP A 362 -4.83 -6.68 -41.04
N CYS A 363 -4.28 -6.95 -42.23
CA CYS A 363 -5.03 -6.93 -43.49
C CYS A 363 -5.18 -8.30 -44.17
N PHE A 364 -4.66 -9.37 -43.57
CA PHE A 364 -4.71 -10.76 -44.02
C PHE A 364 -4.18 -11.03 -45.45
N LYS A 365 -3.49 -10.08 -46.07
CA LYS A 365 -2.87 -10.27 -47.38
C LYS A 365 -1.57 -11.07 -47.25
N VAL A 366 -1.34 -11.94 -48.23
CA VAL A 366 -0.11 -12.72 -48.38
C VAL A 366 1.02 -11.85 -48.97
N HIS A 367 2.21 -11.94 -48.39
CA HIS A 367 3.43 -11.28 -48.84
C HIS A 367 4.60 -12.26 -48.94
N THR A 368 5.24 -12.33 -50.10
CA THR A 368 6.50 -13.07 -50.27
C THR A 368 7.64 -12.31 -49.59
N ILE A 369 8.28 -12.91 -48.59
CA ILE A 369 9.35 -12.27 -47.82
C ILE A 369 10.62 -12.18 -48.67
N LYS A 370 11.09 -10.95 -48.90
CA LYS A 370 12.37 -10.66 -49.59
C LYS A 370 13.47 -10.46 -48.54
N ALA A 371 14.67 -10.98 -48.82
CA ALA A 371 15.84 -10.70 -47.99
C ALA A 371 16.23 -9.21 -48.08
N PRO A 372 16.67 -8.59 -46.97
CA PRO A 372 17.19 -7.23 -46.99
C PRO A 372 18.58 -7.19 -47.66
N ALA A 373 18.93 -6.05 -48.26
CA ALA A 373 20.21 -5.88 -48.97
C ALA A 373 21.45 -5.99 -48.06
N GLN A 374 21.26 -5.75 -46.76
CA GLN A 374 22.19 -6.11 -45.69
C GLN A 374 21.38 -6.73 -44.55
N MET A 375 21.91 -7.80 -43.96
CA MET A 375 21.27 -8.55 -42.87
C MET A 375 21.53 -7.81 -41.54
N PRO A 376 20.51 -7.54 -40.70
CA PRO A 376 20.73 -6.88 -39.42
C PRO A 376 21.46 -7.78 -38.43
N GLU A 377 22.05 -7.18 -37.40
CA GLU A 377 22.82 -7.91 -36.39
C GLU A 377 21.93 -8.85 -35.55
N PRO A 378 22.44 -10.02 -35.09
CA PRO A 378 21.63 -11.00 -34.36
C PRO A 378 21.21 -10.51 -32.97
N VAL A 379 19.91 -10.49 -32.71
CA VAL A 379 19.35 -10.11 -31.41
C VAL A 379 19.26 -11.33 -30.50
N LYS A 380 19.73 -11.22 -29.25
CA LYS A 380 19.53 -12.26 -28.22
C LYS A 380 18.13 -12.13 -27.63
N ARG A 381 17.23 -13.08 -27.93
CA ARG A 381 15.95 -13.21 -27.22
C ARG A 381 16.00 -14.35 -26.22
N VAL A 382 15.20 -14.20 -25.17
CA VAL A 382 14.75 -15.32 -24.34
C VAL A 382 13.85 -16.19 -25.20
N VAL A 383 14.22 -17.47 -25.40
CA VAL A 383 13.24 -18.45 -25.88
C VAL A 383 12.37 -18.82 -24.69
N ARG A 384 11.07 -18.55 -24.80
CA ARG A 384 10.07 -19.02 -23.86
C ARG A 384 9.37 -20.20 -24.52
N ASP A 385 9.57 -21.40 -23.98
CA ASP A 385 9.08 -22.66 -24.56
C ASP A 385 7.56 -22.85 -24.36
N GLU A 386 6.74 -21.88 -24.76
CA GLU A 386 5.27 -21.95 -24.68
C GLU A 386 4.69 -23.05 -25.60
N LEU A 387 5.53 -23.69 -26.43
CA LEU A 387 5.19 -24.80 -27.32
C LEU A 387 5.31 -26.19 -26.65
N GLU A 388 6.07 -26.34 -25.56
CA GLU A 388 6.13 -27.63 -24.84
C GLU A 388 4.86 -27.86 -23.99
N ASP A 389 4.34 -26.82 -23.35
CA ASP A 389 3.15 -26.89 -22.49
C ASP A 389 1.88 -27.29 -23.27
N LEU A 390 1.79 -26.89 -24.54
CA LEU A 390 0.70 -27.28 -25.45
C LEU A 390 0.79 -28.75 -25.92
N ASN A 391 1.99 -29.32 -26.00
CA ASN A 391 2.19 -30.74 -26.31
C ASN A 391 1.98 -31.65 -25.09
N GLN A 392 2.24 -31.17 -23.87
CA GLN A 392 1.95 -31.96 -22.66
C GLN A 392 0.45 -31.98 -22.31
N SER A 393 -0.25 -30.85 -22.50
CA SER A 393 -1.69 -30.74 -22.22
C SER A 393 -2.58 -31.53 -23.20
N SER A 394 -2.09 -31.83 -24.42
CA SER A 394 -2.79 -32.65 -25.42
C SER A 394 -2.54 -34.16 -25.30
N ALA A 395 -1.58 -34.60 -24.47
CA ALA A 395 -1.21 -36.02 -24.32
C ALA A 395 -2.00 -36.81 -23.25
N SER A 396 -2.91 -36.16 -22.52
CA SER A 396 -3.54 -36.72 -21.30
C SER A 396 -5.02 -37.11 -21.43
N GLN A 397 -5.62 -37.03 -22.62
CA GLN A 397 -6.99 -37.50 -22.89
C GLN A 397 -7.03 -38.40 -24.13
N GLY A 398 -6.88 -39.72 -23.92
CA GLY A 398 -6.94 -40.68 -25.02
C GLY A 398 -7.01 -42.16 -24.58
N SER A 399 -8.08 -42.83 -25.02
CA SER A 399 -8.30 -44.29 -25.04
C SER A 399 -8.31 -45.08 -23.73
N GLU A 400 -9.49 -45.61 -23.40
CA GLU A 400 -9.67 -46.86 -22.66
C GLU A 400 -10.46 -47.82 -23.57
N SER A 401 -10.06 -49.10 -23.60
CA SER A 401 -10.69 -50.18 -24.42
C SER A 401 -10.45 -50.05 -25.96
N THR A 402 -10.40 -51.10 -26.79
CA THR A 402 -10.33 -52.57 -26.59
C THR A 402 -9.58 -53.23 -27.78
N ASN A 403 -9.26 -54.52 -27.64
CA ASN A 403 -8.78 -55.47 -28.66
C ASN A 403 -7.30 -55.35 -29.08
N GLY A 404 -6.65 -56.52 -29.16
CA GLY A 404 -5.29 -56.66 -29.67
C GLY A 404 -5.15 -57.86 -30.59
N ASN A 405 -3.96 -58.03 -31.15
CA ASN A 405 -3.48 -59.28 -31.75
C ASN A 405 -1.95 -59.37 -31.56
N SER A 406 -1.34 -60.51 -31.92
CA SER A 406 -0.13 -60.99 -31.23
C SER A 406 1.00 -61.49 -32.16
N VAL A 407 2.21 -61.67 -31.56
CA VAL A 407 3.40 -62.39 -32.10
C VAL A 407 4.20 -61.63 -33.20
N PRO A 408 5.55 -61.79 -33.34
CA PRO A 408 6.62 -62.27 -32.45
C PRO A 408 7.70 -61.17 -32.12
N PRO A 409 8.69 -61.46 -31.24
CA PRO A 409 9.82 -60.54 -30.97
C PRO A 409 11.06 -60.80 -31.84
N THR A 410 11.84 -59.74 -32.10
CA THR A 410 13.22 -59.80 -32.64
C THR A 410 14.16 -59.08 -31.68
N ALA A 411 15.27 -59.72 -31.28
CA ALA A 411 16.19 -59.20 -30.27
C ALA A 411 17.52 -58.71 -30.86
N THR A 412 18.01 -57.56 -30.39
CA THR A 412 19.43 -57.17 -30.58
C THR A 412 19.96 -56.21 -29.51
N ALA A 413 21.18 -56.49 -29.05
CA ALA A 413 22.20 -55.53 -28.59
C ALA A 413 21.83 -54.44 -27.55
N ALA A 414 21.73 -54.83 -26.28
CA ALA A 414 22.06 -53.91 -25.17
C ALA A 414 23.59 -53.95 -24.92
N GLY A 415 24.30 -52.83 -25.14
CA GLY A 415 25.77 -52.80 -25.18
C GLY A 415 26.44 -51.64 -24.42
N SER A 416 26.88 -51.91 -23.19
CA SER A 416 28.01 -51.26 -22.48
C SER A 416 28.20 -49.73 -22.60
N THR A 417 27.64 -48.96 -21.64
CA THR A 417 27.99 -47.55 -21.40
C THR A 417 28.30 -47.24 -19.92
N ARG A 418 28.92 -48.18 -19.19
CA ARG A 418 29.06 -48.10 -17.71
C ARG A 418 30.51 -48.03 -17.16
N GLN A 419 31.51 -47.85 -18.03
CA GLN A 419 32.93 -48.07 -17.71
C GLN A 419 33.83 -46.81 -17.84
N VAL A 420 33.28 -45.61 -18.06
CA VAL A 420 34.07 -44.38 -18.37
C VAL A 420 34.01 -43.31 -17.25
N LEU A 421 33.10 -43.45 -16.28
CA LEU A 421 32.83 -42.42 -15.27
C LEU A 421 33.53 -42.66 -13.91
N LYS A 422 34.84 -42.89 -13.92
CA LYS A 422 35.64 -43.07 -12.68
C LYS A 422 36.87 -42.16 -12.52
N ASP A 423 37.44 -41.63 -13.61
CA ASP A 423 38.73 -40.93 -13.58
C ASP A 423 38.63 -39.43 -13.97
N ILE A 424 37.85 -38.63 -13.23
CA ILE A 424 37.92 -37.14 -13.31
C ILE A 424 37.85 -36.51 -11.90
N PRO A 425 38.97 -36.42 -11.17
CA PRO A 425 39.02 -35.84 -9.83
C PRO A 425 39.48 -34.36 -9.80
N ASP A 426 38.78 -33.43 -10.45
CA ASP A 426 39.11 -31.98 -10.31
C ASP A 426 37.98 -30.95 -10.56
N MET A 427 36.83 -31.32 -11.16
CA MET A 427 35.86 -30.29 -11.59
C MET A 427 35.01 -29.66 -10.47
N ARG A 428 35.04 -30.19 -9.23
CA ARG A 428 34.21 -29.67 -8.12
C ARG A 428 34.60 -28.24 -7.72
N GLU A 429 35.88 -27.90 -7.69
CA GLU A 429 36.33 -26.55 -7.28
C GLU A 429 36.09 -25.49 -8.37
N LYS A 430 35.83 -25.93 -9.61
CA LYS A 430 35.51 -25.04 -10.74
C LYS A 430 34.04 -24.62 -10.71
N ILE A 431 33.14 -25.60 -10.63
CA ILE A 431 31.69 -25.40 -10.49
C ILE A 431 31.36 -24.45 -9.32
N GLN A 432 32.07 -24.59 -8.19
CA GLN A 432 31.85 -23.76 -7.01
C GLN A 432 32.36 -22.31 -7.13
N ARG A 433 33.25 -22.01 -8.09
CA ARG A 433 33.58 -20.62 -8.47
C ARG A 433 32.54 -20.06 -9.43
N ASP A 434 32.10 -20.86 -10.40
CA ASP A 434 31.16 -20.44 -11.44
C ASP A 434 29.78 -20.10 -10.85
N GLU A 435 29.32 -20.83 -9.83
CA GLU A 435 28.07 -20.56 -9.10
C GLU A 435 28.10 -19.19 -8.37
N HIS A 436 29.23 -18.83 -7.76
CA HIS A 436 29.42 -17.50 -7.16
C HIS A 436 29.53 -16.38 -8.20
N ALA A 437 30.08 -16.66 -9.39
CA ALA A 437 30.11 -15.70 -10.49
C ALA A 437 28.71 -15.44 -11.05
N ALA A 438 27.91 -16.49 -11.29
CA ALA A 438 26.53 -16.38 -11.72
C ALA A 438 25.65 -15.62 -10.69
N SER A 439 25.82 -15.91 -9.40
CA SER A 439 25.11 -15.18 -8.32
C SER A 439 25.43 -13.69 -8.32
N ARG A 440 26.69 -13.30 -8.51
CA ARG A 440 27.07 -11.88 -8.66
C ARG A 440 26.48 -11.26 -9.91
N GLN A 441 26.53 -11.94 -11.06
CA GLN A 441 25.99 -11.39 -12.31
C GLN A 441 24.47 -11.21 -12.26
N ILE A 442 23.74 -12.05 -11.51
CA ILE A 442 22.32 -11.85 -11.22
C ILE A 442 22.09 -10.64 -10.30
N LEU A 443 22.95 -10.44 -9.28
CA LEU A 443 22.84 -9.29 -8.38
C LEU A 443 23.17 -7.97 -9.09
N GLU A 444 24.26 -7.92 -9.85
CA GLU A 444 24.65 -6.77 -10.67
C GLU A 444 23.56 -6.45 -11.70
N ARG A 445 22.96 -7.47 -12.34
CA ARG A 445 21.85 -7.27 -13.26
C ARG A 445 20.58 -6.76 -12.56
N ALA A 446 20.26 -7.25 -11.36
CA ALA A 446 19.13 -6.74 -10.58
C ALA A 446 19.36 -5.28 -10.16
N GLN A 447 20.59 -4.94 -9.71
CA GLN A 447 20.97 -3.56 -9.41
C GLN A 447 20.96 -2.67 -10.65
N GLN A 448 21.34 -3.19 -11.82
CA GLN A 448 21.30 -2.44 -13.08
C GLN A 448 19.88 -2.30 -13.65
N GLU A 449 18.99 -3.27 -13.42
CA GLU A 449 17.56 -3.17 -13.73
C GLU A 449 16.82 -2.24 -12.73
N GLN A 450 17.34 -2.07 -11.50
CA GLN A 450 16.91 -1.01 -10.57
C GLN A 450 17.45 0.37 -10.98
N ALA A 451 18.75 0.50 -11.26
CA ALA A 451 19.34 1.77 -11.71
C ALA A 451 18.74 2.26 -13.04
N ASN A 452 18.52 1.37 -14.02
CA ASN A 452 17.79 1.72 -15.24
C ASN A 452 16.33 2.10 -14.94
N LYS A 453 15.69 1.56 -13.89
CA LYS A 453 14.36 2.05 -13.48
C LYS A 453 14.45 3.44 -12.88
N GLU A 454 15.39 3.69 -11.96
CA GLU A 454 15.61 5.00 -11.35
C GLU A 454 16.05 6.07 -12.37
N GLU A 455 16.65 5.68 -13.50
CA GLU A 455 17.04 6.58 -14.60
C GLU A 455 15.96 6.73 -15.70
N ILE A 456 15.05 5.76 -15.86
CA ILE A 456 13.95 5.81 -16.85
C ILE A 456 12.63 6.31 -16.23
N GLU A 457 12.40 6.07 -14.95
CA GLU A 457 11.35 6.70 -14.15
C GLU A 457 11.72 8.18 -14.06
N PRO A 458 11.06 9.05 -14.85
CA PRO A 458 11.57 10.40 -15.06
C PRO A 458 11.42 11.13 -13.73
N THR A 459 12.56 11.51 -13.12
CA THR A 459 12.61 12.26 -11.85
C THR A 459 11.51 13.29 -11.86
N LEU A 460 10.49 13.09 -11.02
CA LEU A 460 9.13 13.54 -11.32
C LEU A 460 8.98 15.01 -10.93
N GLN A 461 9.73 15.88 -11.61
CA GLN A 461 9.75 17.31 -11.40
C GLN A 461 8.30 17.79 -11.53
N PHE A 462 7.72 18.18 -10.39
CA PHE A 462 6.37 18.69 -10.27
C PHE A 462 6.29 20.06 -10.94
N GLU A 463 6.31 20.04 -12.28
CA GLU A 463 6.11 21.19 -13.17
C GLU A 463 4.83 21.93 -12.75
N GLU A 464 4.78 23.25 -12.89
CA GLU A 464 3.82 24.07 -12.12
C GLU A 464 2.33 23.81 -12.47
N GLY A 465 2.04 23.14 -13.59
CA GLY A 465 0.70 22.64 -13.97
C GLY A 465 0.38 21.18 -13.58
N SER A 466 1.33 20.44 -13.00
CA SER A 466 1.26 19.00 -12.71
C SER A 466 0.06 18.59 -11.85
N TRP A 467 -0.26 19.36 -10.81
CA TRP A 467 -1.39 19.08 -9.92
C TRP A 467 -2.74 19.14 -10.65
N LEU A 468 -2.95 20.13 -11.51
CA LEU A 468 -4.16 20.23 -12.33
C LEU A 468 -4.23 19.09 -13.36
N LYS A 469 -3.10 18.72 -13.95
CA LYS A 469 -2.98 17.55 -14.85
C LYS A 469 -3.31 16.25 -14.12
N ALA A 470 -2.84 16.06 -12.89
CA ALA A 470 -3.08 14.87 -12.07
C ALA A 470 -4.54 14.74 -11.55
N VAL A 471 -5.26 15.87 -11.39
CA VAL A 471 -6.71 15.90 -11.13
C VAL A 471 -7.51 15.66 -12.41
N ALA A 472 -7.11 16.22 -13.55
CA ALA A 472 -7.74 15.93 -14.84
C ALA A 472 -7.57 14.46 -15.24
N GLN A 473 -6.37 13.88 -15.03
CA GLN A 473 -6.07 12.48 -15.29
C GLN A 473 -6.94 11.53 -14.45
N LEU A 474 -7.24 11.89 -13.20
CA LEU A 474 -8.17 11.14 -12.34
C LEU A 474 -9.56 10.99 -12.99
N MET A 475 -10.05 12.05 -13.66
CA MET A 475 -11.35 12.05 -14.34
C MET A 475 -11.32 11.33 -15.69
N THR A 476 -10.14 11.16 -16.32
CA THR A 476 -9.99 10.37 -17.56
C THR A 476 -9.81 8.87 -17.34
N LEU A 477 -9.44 8.43 -16.12
CA LEU A 477 -9.26 7.01 -15.81
C LEU A 477 -10.63 6.29 -15.75
N PRO A 478 -10.92 5.33 -16.66
CA PRO A 478 -12.25 4.72 -16.74
C PRO A 478 -12.60 3.87 -15.51
N THR A 479 -11.60 3.31 -14.84
CA THR A 479 -11.75 2.57 -13.56
C THR A 479 -12.22 3.48 -12.43
N VAL A 480 -11.66 4.70 -12.34
CA VAL A 480 -12.07 5.71 -11.38
C VAL A 480 -13.45 6.23 -11.73
N LEU A 481 -13.66 6.66 -12.98
CA LEU A 481 -14.94 7.20 -13.46
C LEU A 481 -16.11 6.23 -13.22
N SER A 482 -15.90 4.94 -13.48
CA SER A 482 -16.86 3.87 -13.19
C SER A 482 -17.25 3.82 -11.70
N ARG A 483 -16.26 3.75 -10.80
CA ARG A 483 -16.51 3.71 -9.34
C ARG A 483 -17.14 5.00 -8.83
N VAL A 484 -16.70 6.15 -9.33
CA VAL A 484 -17.26 7.47 -9.02
C VAL A 484 -18.74 7.55 -9.42
N ALA A 485 -19.10 7.03 -10.61
CA ALA A 485 -20.49 6.95 -11.06
C ALA A 485 -21.33 5.96 -10.24
N ILE A 486 -20.79 4.80 -9.88
CA ILE A 486 -21.47 3.79 -9.04
C ILE A 486 -21.77 4.34 -7.64
N PHE A 487 -20.79 4.96 -6.96
CA PHE A 487 -21.03 5.56 -5.66
C PHE A 487 -21.90 6.82 -5.75
N GLY A 488 -21.77 7.60 -6.83
CA GLY A 488 -22.63 8.75 -7.11
C GLY A 488 -24.11 8.36 -7.27
N SER A 489 -24.41 7.27 -7.98
CA SER A 489 -25.78 6.76 -8.11
C SER A 489 -26.29 6.13 -6.80
N GLY A 490 -25.42 5.50 -6.01
CA GLY A 490 -25.72 5.06 -4.64
C GLY A 490 -26.14 6.23 -3.74
N TYR A 491 -25.32 7.28 -3.64
CA TYR A 491 -25.65 8.47 -2.86
C TYR A 491 -26.87 9.22 -3.39
N ALA A 492 -27.10 9.26 -4.71
CA ALA A 492 -28.31 9.80 -5.31
C ALA A 492 -29.58 9.04 -4.84
N LEU A 493 -29.54 7.70 -4.85
CA LEU A 493 -30.64 6.86 -4.37
C LEU A 493 -30.90 7.06 -2.87
N ILE A 494 -29.84 7.07 -2.06
CA ILE A 494 -29.92 7.34 -0.61
C ILE A 494 -30.55 8.72 -0.36
N ALA A 495 -30.11 9.76 -1.07
CA ALA A 495 -30.64 11.10 -0.93
C ALA A 495 -32.11 11.21 -1.36
N ALA A 496 -32.50 10.52 -2.44
CA ALA A 496 -33.90 10.43 -2.89
C ALA A 496 -34.81 9.73 -1.88
N LEU A 497 -34.33 8.65 -1.24
CA LEU A 497 -35.05 7.91 -0.21
C LEU A 497 -35.14 8.70 1.10
N GLY A 498 -34.03 9.29 1.56
CA GLY A 498 -33.98 10.13 2.76
C GLY A 498 -34.89 11.36 2.66
N HIS A 499 -34.81 12.09 1.56
CA HIS A 499 -35.72 13.21 1.29
C HIS A 499 -37.19 12.74 1.18
N SER A 500 -37.44 11.57 0.56
CA SER A 500 -38.81 11.03 0.54
C SER A 500 -39.29 10.63 1.94
N ALA A 501 -38.42 10.15 2.82
CA ALA A 501 -38.76 9.87 4.21
C ALA A 501 -39.09 11.15 5.01
N THR A 502 -38.35 12.25 4.80
CA THR A 502 -38.60 13.52 5.53
C THR A 502 -39.76 14.35 4.96
N HIS A 503 -40.16 14.14 3.71
CA HIS A 503 -41.22 14.91 3.03
C HIS A 503 -42.51 14.10 2.71
N ILE A 504 -42.71 12.93 3.32
CA ILE A 504 -44.05 12.31 3.36
C ILE A 504 -44.97 13.20 4.23
N PRO A 505 -46.11 13.70 3.71
CA PRO A 505 -47.05 14.44 4.54
C PRO A 505 -47.64 13.52 5.61
N SER A 506 -47.53 13.93 6.87
CA SER A 506 -48.14 13.21 7.98
C SER A 506 -49.60 13.64 8.15
N ASP A 507 -50.52 12.95 7.47
CA ASP A 507 -51.98 13.16 7.53
C ASP A 507 -52.59 12.75 8.90
N GLY A 508 -51.87 12.93 10.01
CA GLY A 508 -52.18 12.41 11.34
C GLY A 508 -52.08 10.88 11.47
N SER A 509 -52.00 10.14 10.36
CA SER A 509 -51.99 8.68 10.35
C SER A 509 -50.68 8.10 10.91
N ILE A 510 -50.83 7.28 11.96
CA ILE A 510 -49.73 6.52 12.59
C ILE A 510 -49.00 5.66 11.54
N ILE A 511 -49.74 5.07 10.59
CA ILE A 511 -49.18 4.25 9.51
C ILE A 511 -48.19 5.06 8.66
N GLY A 512 -48.52 6.32 8.34
CA GLY A 512 -47.63 7.23 7.61
C GLY A 512 -46.35 7.52 8.39
N THR A 513 -46.45 7.79 9.69
CA THR A 513 -45.28 8.07 10.55
C THR A 513 -44.39 6.84 10.79
N MET A 514 -44.96 5.64 10.84
CA MET A 514 -44.16 4.41 10.91
C MET A 514 -43.51 4.09 9.56
N GLY A 515 -44.19 4.36 8.45
CA GLY A 515 -43.65 4.22 7.10
C GLY A 515 -42.46 5.15 6.82
N SER A 516 -42.58 6.45 7.17
CA SER A 516 -41.47 7.41 7.03
C SER A 516 -40.29 7.06 7.94
N LEU A 517 -40.53 6.64 9.19
CA LEU A 517 -39.47 6.19 10.09
C LEU A 517 -38.76 4.94 9.56
N ALA A 518 -39.49 3.95 9.04
CA ALA A 518 -38.91 2.76 8.43
C ALA A 518 -38.07 3.10 7.19
N LEU A 519 -38.56 4.00 6.33
CA LEU A 519 -37.84 4.46 5.14
C LEU A 519 -36.57 5.23 5.51
N LEU A 520 -36.59 6.03 6.59
CA LEU A 520 -35.43 6.71 7.14
C LEU A 520 -34.39 5.71 7.66
N VAL A 521 -34.81 4.68 8.41
CA VAL A 521 -33.90 3.61 8.89
C VAL A 521 -33.25 2.87 7.71
N VAL A 522 -34.02 2.52 6.67
CA VAL A 522 -33.47 1.92 5.44
C VAL A 522 -32.47 2.85 4.76
N SER A 523 -32.79 4.15 4.65
CA SER A 523 -31.89 5.16 4.08
C SER A 523 -30.59 5.29 4.87
N VAL A 524 -30.63 5.26 6.21
CA VAL A 524 -29.44 5.32 7.08
C VAL A 524 -28.61 4.05 6.98
N VAL A 525 -29.22 2.86 6.93
CA VAL A 525 -28.49 1.60 6.76
C VAL A 525 -27.82 1.54 5.39
N MET A 526 -28.50 1.96 4.31
CA MET A 526 -27.87 2.06 2.98
C MET A 526 -26.78 3.14 2.93
N PHE A 527 -26.96 4.28 3.61
CA PHE A 527 -25.92 5.30 3.73
C PHE A 527 -24.64 4.75 4.36
N LEU A 528 -24.75 4.07 5.50
CA LEU A 528 -23.60 3.46 6.18
C LEU A 528 -22.93 2.39 5.29
N GLY A 529 -23.71 1.56 4.59
CA GLY A 529 -23.19 0.56 3.65
C GLY A 529 -22.41 1.18 2.49
N VAL A 530 -23.03 2.10 1.74
CA VAL A 530 -22.39 2.78 0.59
C VAL A 530 -21.19 3.60 1.05
N SER A 531 -21.29 4.30 2.18
CA SER A 531 -20.19 5.11 2.72
C SER A 531 -18.99 4.28 3.12
N ALA A 532 -19.17 3.07 3.67
CA ALA A 532 -18.03 2.21 4.03
C ALA A 532 -17.18 1.82 2.80
N PHE A 533 -17.84 1.44 1.71
CA PHE A 533 -17.19 1.07 0.45
C PHE A 533 -16.55 2.32 -0.20
N ALA A 534 -17.30 3.42 -0.25
CA ALA A 534 -16.86 4.68 -0.82
C ALA A 534 -15.61 5.23 -0.10
N PHE A 535 -15.63 5.26 1.24
CA PHE A 535 -14.53 5.77 2.06
C PHE A 535 -13.26 4.91 1.96
N SER A 536 -13.36 3.59 1.86
CA SER A 536 -12.20 2.75 1.54
C SER A 536 -11.61 3.09 0.17
N THR A 537 -12.43 3.35 -0.86
CA THR A 537 -11.91 3.79 -2.16
C THR A 537 -11.30 5.20 -2.13
N LEU A 538 -11.80 6.12 -1.31
CA LEU A 538 -11.15 7.43 -1.10
C LEU A 538 -9.77 7.27 -0.46
N LEU A 539 -9.64 6.48 0.60
CA LEU A 539 -8.35 6.22 1.25
C LEU A 539 -7.36 5.53 0.30
N ASN A 540 -7.83 4.63 -0.56
CA ASN A 540 -6.97 4.02 -1.59
C ASN A 540 -6.42 5.07 -2.57
N ILE A 541 -7.26 6.01 -3.02
CA ILE A 541 -6.83 7.14 -3.87
C ILE A 541 -5.81 8.02 -3.13
N VAL A 542 -6.03 8.34 -1.85
CA VAL A 542 -5.08 9.13 -1.04
C VAL A 542 -3.74 8.39 -0.91
N ARG A 543 -3.76 7.12 -0.52
CA ARG A 543 -2.57 6.28 -0.32
C ARG A 543 -1.74 6.15 -1.60
N GLN A 544 -2.35 5.79 -2.73
CA GLN A 544 -1.63 5.62 -4.00
C GLN A 544 -1.04 6.95 -4.51
N THR A 545 -1.81 8.04 -4.42
CA THR A 545 -1.29 9.37 -4.79
C THR A 545 -0.13 9.81 -3.88
N ALA A 546 -0.20 9.51 -2.57
CA ALA A 546 0.87 9.79 -1.62
C ALA A 546 2.13 8.93 -1.83
N MET A 547 1.99 7.76 -2.46
CA MET A 547 3.09 6.91 -2.93
C MET A 547 3.66 7.35 -4.28
N GLY A 548 3.11 8.38 -4.92
CA GLY A 548 3.50 8.86 -6.24
C GLY A 548 2.80 8.18 -7.42
N ASP A 549 1.95 7.18 -7.20
CA ASP A 549 1.20 6.57 -8.32
C ASP A 549 0.06 7.50 -8.77
N LEU A 550 0.27 8.13 -9.92
CA LEU A 550 -0.72 8.95 -10.58
C LEU A 550 -1.83 8.10 -11.24
N GLU A 551 -1.65 6.80 -11.43
CA GLU A 551 -2.66 5.89 -11.96
C GLU A 551 -3.27 5.01 -10.86
N VAL A 552 -4.58 5.12 -10.64
CA VAL A 552 -5.31 4.32 -9.64
C VAL A 552 -5.53 2.89 -10.17
N ARG A 553 -4.45 2.11 -10.15
CA ARG A 553 -4.32 0.76 -10.74
C ARG A 553 -4.93 -0.31 -9.84
N GLU A 554 -4.43 -0.42 -8.62
CA GLU A 554 -4.96 -1.36 -7.64
C GLU A 554 -6.18 -0.77 -6.93
N TRP A 555 -7.16 -1.61 -6.63
CA TRP A 555 -8.34 -1.24 -5.85
C TRP A 555 -8.51 -2.23 -4.71
N PRO A 556 -9.02 -1.80 -3.54
CA PRO A 556 -9.14 -2.69 -2.40
C PRO A 556 -10.05 -3.88 -2.74
N ALA A 557 -9.57 -5.08 -2.46
CA ALA A 557 -10.31 -6.33 -2.65
C ALA A 557 -11.57 -6.38 -1.78
N PHE A 558 -12.49 -7.29 -2.08
CA PHE A 558 -13.77 -7.46 -1.37
C PHE A 558 -13.58 -8.11 0.02
N ASP A 559 -12.91 -7.40 0.94
CA ASP A 559 -12.81 -7.71 2.36
C ASP A 559 -13.53 -6.63 3.17
N LEU A 560 -14.73 -6.98 3.66
CA LEU A 560 -15.59 -6.13 4.49
C LEU A 560 -14.91 -5.62 5.77
N TRP A 561 -13.97 -6.38 6.36
CA TRP A 561 -13.29 -5.96 7.58
C TRP A 561 -12.23 -4.91 7.29
N SER A 562 -11.44 -5.10 6.22
CA SER A 562 -10.51 -4.08 5.73
C SER A 562 -11.24 -2.77 5.44
N TRP A 563 -12.37 -2.83 4.72
CA TRP A 563 -13.18 -1.68 4.36
C TRP A 563 -13.81 -1.00 5.56
N LEU A 564 -14.30 -1.74 6.56
CA LEU A 564 -14.84 -1.16 7.77
C LEU A 564 -13.76 -0.41 8.58
N SER A 565 -12.52 -0.93 8.61
CA SER A 565 -11.40 -0.26 9.28
C SER A 565 -10.96 1.02 8.57
N ASP A 566 -10.90 1.01 7.23
CA ASP A 566 -10.63 2.21 6.42
C ASP A 566 -11.76 3.23 6.53
N ALA A 567 -13.02 2.78 6.44
CA ALA A 567 -14.19 3.64 6.61
C ALA A 567 -14.23 4.31 7.99
N ALA A 568 -13.82 3.59 9.04
CA ALA A 568 -13.74 4.15 10.39
C ALA A 568 -12.73 5.30 10.48
N ILE A 569 -11.58 5.22 9.79
CA ILE A 569 -10.62 6.34 9.69
C ILE A 569 -11.31 7.57 9.09
N VAL A 570 -11.92 7.44 7.91
CA VAL A 570 -12.58 8.59 7.24
C VAL A 570 -13.75 9.12 8.05
N PHE A 571 -14.56 8.25 8.67
CA PHE A 571 -15.67 8.64 9.53
C PHE A 571 -15.20 9.43 10.77
N VAL A 572 -14.09 9.02 11.39
CA VAL A 572 -13.46 9.73 12.51
C VAL A 572 -12.92 11.10 12.06
N VAL A 573 -12.26 11.18 10.90
CA VAL A 573 -11.81 12.46 10.29
C VAL A 573 -12.99 13.41 10.05
N VAL A 574 -14.07 12.93 9.43
CA VAL A 574 -15.30 13.72 9.19
C VAL A 574 -15.95 14.16 10.50
N THR A 575 -15.92 13.31 11.53
CA THR A 575 -16.44 13.64 12.88
C THR A 575 -15.58 14.71 13.57
N TYR A 576 -14.25 14.63 13.48
CA TYR A 576 -13.38 15.68 14.02
C TYR A 576 -13.55 17.01 13.27
N ALA A 577 -13.77 16.99 11.94
CA ALA A 577 -14.05 18.18 11.15
C ALA A 577 -15.41 18.81 11.48
N SER A 578 -16.43 18.00 11.78
CA SER A 578 -17.80 18.48 12.01
C SER A 578 -18.01 19.17 13.36
N VAL A 579 -17.16 18.91 14.37
CA VAL A 579 -17.22 19.62 15.66
C VAL A 579 -16.96 21.13 15.51
N PRO A 580 -15.80 21.62 15.02
CA PRO A 580 -15.57 23.05 14.85
C PRO A 580 -16.47 23.68 13.77
N ALA A 581 -16.80 22.95 12.70
CA ALA A 581 -17.72 23.44 11.67
C ALA A 581 -19.15 23.63 12.23
N GLY A 582 -19.65 22.69 13.03
CA GLY A 582 -20.94 22.75 13.70
C GLY A 582 -21.02 23.83 14.78
N ILE A 583 -19.94 24.04 15.55
CA ILE A 583 -19.82 25.17 16.48
C ILE A 583 -19.91 26.50 15.71
N CYS A 584 -19.19 26.62 14.58
CA CYS A 584 -19.22 27.83 13.77
C CYS A 584 -20.57 28.07 13.09
N PHE A 585 -21.23 27.00 12.62
CA PHE A 585 -22.61 27.03 12.13
C PHE A 585 -23.55 27.56 13.21
N TRP A 586 -23.53 26.98 14.42
CA TRP A 586 -24.42 27.37 15.51
C TRP A 586 -24.22 28.84 15.94
N ILE A 587 -22.96 29.30 16.02
CA ILE A 587 -22.65 30.71 16.32
C ILE A 587 -23.15 31.64 15.21
N THR A 588 -22.91 31.31 13.94
CA THR A 588 -23.31 32.19 12.83
C THR A 588 -24.82 32.17 12.56
N ASP A 589 -25.49 31.05 12.75
CA ASP A 589 -26.95 30.96 12.71
C ASP A 589 -27.59 31.81 13.82
N PHE A 590 -27.07 31.73 15.04
CA PHE A 590 -27.54 32.57 16.17
C PHE A 590 -27.40 34.08 15.91
N PHE A 591 -26.31 34.53 15.26
CA PHE A 591 -26.06 35.95 15.00
C PHE A 591 -26.60 36.48 13.66
N LEU A 592 -26.84 35.64 12.64
CA LEU A 592 -27.30 36.06 11.30
C LEU A 592 -28.71 35.56 10.92
N SER A 593 -29.41 34.89 11.84
CA SER A 593 -30.83 34.54 11.74
C SER A 593 -31.68 35.71 11.20
N GLY A 594 -32.12 35.59 9.95
CA GLY A 594 -33.05 36.52 9.30
C GLY A 594 -32.52 37.31 8.10
N LEU A 595 -31.20 37.41 7.87
CA LEU A 595 -30.67 38.19 6.73
C LEU A 595 -29.89 37.36 5.70
N LEU A 596 -29.04 36.42 6.12
CA LEU A 596 -28.29 35.53 5.22
C LEU A 596 -28.26 34.09 5.73
N GLY A 597 -29.42 33.41 5.74
CA GLY A 597 -29.52 32.00 6.21
C GLY A 597 -28.67 30.98 5.42
N ILE A 598 -28.09 31.38 4.28
CA ILE A 598 -27.15 30.56 3.50
C ILE A 598 -25.71 30.70 4.03
N LEU A 599 -25.35 31.81 4.70
CA LEU A 599 -23.97 32.07 5.14
C LEU A 599 -23.43 31.07 6.18
N PRO A 600 -24.20 30.65 7.22
CA PRO A 600 -23.76 29.61 8.15
C PRO A 600 -23.41 28.30 7.44
N VAL A 601 -24.18 27.94 6.40
CA VAL A 601 -23.99 26.73 5.59
C VAL A 601 -22.70 26.81 4.78
N ILE A 602 -22.47 27.95 4.11
CA ILE A 602 -21.23 28.22 3.36
C ILE A 602 -20.02 28.11 4.29
N LEU A 603 -20.05 28.80 5.43
CA LEU A 603 -18.92 28.85 6.35
C LEU A 603 -18.64 27.48 7.00
N CYS A 604 -19.70 26.75 7.39
CA CYS A 604 -19.60 25.37 7.85
C CYS A 604 -18.93 24.46 6.79
N THR A 605 -19.36 24.57 5.53
CA THR A 605 -18.81 23.77 4.41
C THR A 605 -17.34 24.12 4.14
N VAL A 606 -16.96 25.40 4.19
CA VAL A 606 -15.55 25.83 4.08
C VAL A 606 -14.71 25.27 5.22
N ILE A 607 -15.18 25.34 6.46
CA ILE A 607 -14.46 24.81 7.63
C ILE A 607 -14.33 23.28 7.55
N MET A 608 -15.39 22.56 7.16
CA MET A 608 -15.33 21.12 6.89
C MET A 608 -14.26 20.78 5.85
N ALA A 609 -14.34 21.39 4.67
CA ALA A 609 -13.49 21.03 3.53
C ALA A 609 -12.03 21.49 3.71
N THR A 610 -11.76 22.50 4.54
CA THR A 610 -10.40 22.93 4.89
C THR A 610 -9.78 22.13 6.03
N LEU A 611 -10.55 21.66 7.03
CA LEU A 611 -10.02 20.88 8.15
C LEU A 611 -9.90 19.37 7.86
N PHE A 612 -10.80 18.79 7.07
CA PHE A 612 -10.76 17.38 6.67
C PHE A 612 -9.36 16.93 6.14
N PRO A 613 -8.69 17.67 5.24
CA PRO A 613 -7.32 17.42 4.81
C PRO A 613 -6.30 17.24 5.95
N PHE A 614 -6.26 18.19 6.90
CA PHE A 614 -5.27 18.19 7.97
C PHE A 614 -5.52 17.06 8.97
N PHE A 615 -6.78 16.73 9.26
CA PHE A 615 -7.11 15.62 10.14
C PHE A 615 -6.88 14.26 9.48
N LEU A 616 -7.10 14.14 8.17
CA LEU A 616 -6.78 12.93 7.42
C LEU A 616 -5.28 12.65 7.41
N LEU A 617 -4.47 13.66 7.05
CA LEU A 617 -3.01 13.57 7.09
C LEU A 617 -2.49 13.37 8.52
N GLY A 618 -3.08 14.03 9.53
CA GLY A 618 -2.69 13.89 10.93
C GLY A 618 -2.91 12.49 11.50
N ILE A 619 -4.04 11.83 11.16
CA ILE A 619 -4.27 10.43 11.55
C ILE A 619 -3.35 9.47 10.77
N MET A 620 -3.08 9.74 9.48
CA MET A 620 -2.18 8.91 8.68
C MET A 620 -0.71 9.00 9.16
N ASP A 621 -0.22 10.19 9.52
CA ASP A 621 1.15 10.44 9.99
C ASP A 621 1.38 9.92 11.42
N THR A 622 0.41 10.09 12.32
CA THR A 622 0.51 9.54 13.69
C THR A 622 0.21 8.04 13.79
N GLY A 623 -0.43 7.46 12.77
CA GLY A 623 -1.00 6.11 12.82
C GLY A 623 -2.10 5.93 13.88
N SER A 624 -2.68 7.02 14.40
CA SER A 624 -3.51 7.01 15.61
C SER A 624 -4.84 7.75 15.41
N LEU A 625 -5.94 7.00 15.47
CA LEU A 625 -7.31 7.53 15.40
C LEU A 625 -7.62 8.61 16.45
N TRP A 626 -6.89 8.60 17.57
CA TRP A 626 -7.11 9.52 18.70
C TRP A 626 -6.23 10.78 18.66
N GLN A 627 -5.34 10.89 17.68
CA GLN A 627 -4.42 12.02 17.52
C GLN A 627 -4.52 12.63 16.10
N PRO A 628 -5.65 13.29 15.76
CA PRO A 628 -5.87 13.90 14.44
C PRO A 628 -4.95 15.11 14.13
N PHE A 629 -4.04 15.46 15.03
CA PHE A 629 -3.03 16.50 14.85
C PHE A 629 -1.64 15.89 15.04
N SER A 630 -0.89 15.73 13.95
CA SER A 630 0.56 15.57 14.06
C SER A 630 1.22 16.92 14.28
N ALA A 631 2.05 17.00 15.33
CA ALA A 631 2.83 18.19 15.61
C ALA A 631 3.94 18.43 14.58
N ASP A 632 4.49 17.35 13.98
CA ASP A 632 5.58 17.47 13.00
C ASP A 632 5.04 17.75 11.59
N LEU A 633 3.92 17.14 11.19
CA LEU A 633 3.18 17.52 9.97
C LEU A 633 2.87 19.03 9.97
N ASN A 634 2.34 19.55 11.09
CA ASN A 634 2.05 20.98 11.26
C ASN A 634 3.33 21.85 11.21
N LYS A 635 4.45 21.37 11.76
CA LYS A 635 5.75 22.04 11.69
C LYS A 635 6.29 22.11 10.25
N ARG A 636 6.19 21.02 9.47
CA ARG A 636 6.56 20.96 8.04
C ARG A 636 5.67 21.87 7.20
N LEU A 637 4.34 21.77 7.34
CA LEU A 637 3.34 22.64 6.70
C LEU A 637 3.60 24.13 6.97
N LYS A 638 3.88 24.50 8.23
CA LYS A 638 4.19 25.88 8.62
C LYS A 638 5.49 26.40 7.98
N HIS A 639 6.43 25.52 7.65
CA HIS A 639 7.67 25.90 6.98
C HIS A 639 7.51 26.05 5.45
N ARG A 640 6.69 25.20 4.82
CA ARG A 640 6.39 25.22 3.36
C ARG A 640 4.98 25.78 3.08
N SER A 641 4.71 27.02 3.51
CA SER A 641 3.39 27.66 3.35
C SER A 641 2.90 27.80 1.89
N ASP A 642 3.83 27.82 0.92
CA ASP A 642 3.54 27.73 -0.52
C ASP A 642 2.69 26.49 -0.89
N LEU A 643 2.99 25.32 -0.29
CA LEU A 643 2.19 24.10 -0.51
C LEU A 643 0.77 24.26 0.00
N ILE A 644 0.55 25.02 1.09
CA ILE A 644 -0.79 25.32 1.62
C ILE A 644 -1.53 26.24 0.65
N VAL A 645 -0.87 27.26 0.08
CA VAL A 645 -1.48 28.17 -0.90
C VAL A 645 -1.87 27.40 -2.17
N LYS A 646 -0.98 26.54 -2.68
CA LYS A 646 -1.25 25.65 -3.84
C LYS A 646 -2.40 24.69 -3.55
N PHE A 647 -2.41 24.04 -2.37
CA PHE A 647 -3.49 23.18 -1.93
C PHE A 647 -4.85 23.91 -1.90
N VAL A 648 -4.92 25.10 -1.29
CA VAL A 648 -6.16 25.88 -1.19
C VAL A 648 -6.63 26.36 -2.56
N LEU A 649 -5.73 26.86 -3.41
CA LEU A 649 -6.07 27.37 -4.75
C LEU A 649 -6.59 26.25 -5.67
N ILE A 650 -5.97 25.07 -5.63
CA ILE A 650 -6.37 23.92 -6.47
C ILE A 650 -7.57 23.18 -5.86
N GLY A 651 -7.75 23.23 -4.54
CA GLY A 651 -8.95 22.73 -3.85
C GLY A 651 -10.19 23.61 -4.02
N MET A 652 -10.03 24.91 -4.31
CA MET A 652 -11.14 25.88 -4.37
C MET A 652 -12.33 25.44 -5.24
N PRO A 653 -12.17 24.86 -6.46
CA PRO A 653 -13.31 24.39 -7.25
C PRO A 653 -14.08 23.24 -6.59
N ALA A 654 -13.39 22.32 -5.91
CA ALA A 654 -14.02 21.24 -5.15
C ALA A 654 -14.76 21.78 -3.92
N VAL A 655 -14.19 22.74 -3.20
CA VAL A 655 -14.88 23.43 -2.09
C VAL A 655 -16.12 24.17 -2.61
N PHE A 656 -16.04 24.84 -3.76
CA PHE A 656 -17.17 25.52 -4.40
C PHE A 656 -18.30 24.56 -4.79
N PHE A 657 -17.98 23.43 -5.44
CA PHE A 657 -18.98 22.41 -5.76
C PHE A 657 -19.61 21.76 -4.52
N CYS A 658 -18.83 21.59 -3.44
CA CYS A 658 -19.33 21.13 -2.15
C CYS A 658 -20.30 22.15 -1.52
N ILE A 659 -19.98 23.45 -1.58
CA ILE A 659 -20.88 24.54 -1.13
C ILE A 659 -22.17 24.55 -1.94
N VAL A 660 -22.10 24.50 -3.28
CA VAL A 660 -23.29 24.46 -4.15
C VAL A 660 -24.16 23.25 -3.82
N GLY A 661 -23.54 22.07 -3.63
CA GLY A 661 -24.24 20.88 -3.15
C GLY A 661 -24.90 21.07 -1.79
N ALA A 662 -24.18 21.59 -0.78
CA ALA A 662 -24.70 21.82 0.56
C ALA A 662 -25.90 22.80 0.57
N VAL A 663 -25.87 23.84 -0.27
CA VAL A 663 -27.01 24.75 -0.44
C VAL A 663 -28.17 24.08 -1.20
N MET A 664 -27.89 23.22 -2.18
CA MET A 664 -28.91 22.44 -2.89
C MET A 664 -29.56 21.35 -2.03
N LEU A 665 -28.90 20.82 -0.99
CA LEU A 665 -29.51 19.91 0.00
C LEU A 665 -30.64 20.57 0.80
N LEU A 666 -30.64 21.91 0.94
CA LEU A 666 -31.66 22.67 1.65
C LEU A 666 -32.89 22.99 0.78
N ASN A 667 -32.88 22.58 -0.48
CA ASN A 667 -33.97 22.81 -1.42
C ASN A 667 -35.06 21.73 -1.25
N GLN A 668 -36.33 22.16 -1.30
CA GLN A 668 -37.51 21.27 -1.25
C GLN A 668 -37.63 20.35 -2.49
N SER A 669 -36.84 20.57 -3.55
CA SER A 669 -36.85 19.74 -4.75
C SER A 669 -36.07 18.43 -4.59
N LYS A 670 -36.77 17.29 -4.75
CA LYS A 670 -36.17 15.94 -4.80
C LYS A 670 -34.96 15.87 -5.75
N ILE A 671 -35.10 16.49 -6.92
CA ILE A 671 -34.09 16.49 -7.98
C ILE A 671 -32.86 17.31 -7.56
N ALA A 672 -33.05 18.45 -6.87
CA ALA A 672 -31.94 19.24 -6.36
C ALA A 672 -31.14 18.48 -5.29
N VAL A 673 -31.82 17.77 -4.38
CA VAL A 673 -31.20 16.93 -3.34
C VAL A 673 -30.43 15.75 -3.94
N ILE A 674 -30.93 15.13 -5.02
CA ILE A 674 -30.23 14.11 -5.79
C ILE A 674 -28.92 14.64 -6.40
N PHE A 675 -28.99 15.77 -7.13
CA PHE A 675 -27.79 16.38 -7.72
C PHE A 675 -26.80 16.83 -6.64
N ALA A 676 -27.28 17.39 -5.53
CA ALA A 676 -26.46 17.81 -4.41
C ALA A 676 -25.58 16.68 -3.84
N ALA A 677 -26.16 15.49 -3.65
CA ALA A 677 -25.43 14.32 -3.15
C ALA A 677 -24.32 13.88 -4.12
N ILE A 678 -24.59 13.90 -5.44
CA ILE A 678 -23.59 13.62 -6.48
C ILE A 678 -22.47 14.67 -6.48
N MET A 679 -22.81 15.95 -6.36
CA MET A 679 -21.83 17.06 -6.36
C MET A 679 -20.93 17.04 -5.13
N ILE A 680 -21.47 16.74 -3.95
CA ILE A 680 -20.69 16.57 -2.70
C ILE A 680 -19.75 15.37 -2.82
N TRP A 681 -20.24 14.24 -3.36
CA TRP A 681 -19.42 13.05 -3.60
C TRP A 681 -18.25 13.33 -4.57
N LEU A 682 -18.52 13.94 -5.73
CA LEU A 682 -17.50 14.35 -6.69
C LEU A 682 -16.45 15.29 -6.05
N SER A 683 -16.92 16.26 -5.27
CA SER A 683 -16.05 17.20 -4.54
C SER A 683 -15.13 16.48 -3.56
N LEU A 684 -15.64 15.48 -2.83
CA LEU A 684 -14.87 14.70 -1.87
C LEU A 684 -13.82 13.80 -2.56
N VAL A 685 -14.14 13.22 -3.71
CA VAL A 685 -13.18 12.45 -4.53
C VAL A 685 -12.03 13.33 -5.00
N VAL A 686 -12.34 14.52 -5.55
CA VAL A 686 -11.31 15.48 -5.99
C VAL A 686 -10.49 15.99 -4.80
N LEU A 687 -11.12 16.32 -3.68
CA LEU A 687 -10.43 16.75 -2.46
C LEU A 687 -9.45 15.66 -1.98
N CYS A 688 -9.86 14.39 -1.92
CA CYS A 688 -9.00 13.29 -1.51
C CYS A 688 -7.77 13.10 -2.43
N ARG A 689 -7.92 13.27 -3.75
CA ARG A 689 -6.77 13.29 -4.68
C ARG A 689 -5.82 14.44 -4.36
N ILE A 690 -6.32 15.63 -4.08
CA ILE A 690 -5.50 16.80 -3.74
C ILE A 690 -4.81 16.63 -2.36
N VAL A 691 -5.45 15.96 -1.39
CA VAL A 691 -4.80 15.57 -0.11
C VAL A 691 -3.64 14.60 -0.36
N GLY A 692 -3.82 13.64 -1.25
CA GLY A 692 -2.73 12.73 -1.66
C GLY A 692 -1.56 13.45 -2.33
N MET A 693 -1.84 14.46 -3.18
CA MET A 693 -0.79 15.31 -3.78
C MET A 693 -0.06 16.17 -2.73
N LEU A 694 -0.77 16.67 -1.73
CA LEU A 694 -0.15 17.37 -0.60
C LEU A 694 0.78 16.45 0.22
N ALA A 695 0.42 15.17 0.38
CA ALA A 695 1.24 14.19 1.10
C ALA A 695 2.59 13.93 0.40
N ILE A 696 2.59 13.66 -0.92
CA ILE A 696 3.84 13.45 -1.68
C ILE A 696 4.72 14.70 -1.70
N SER A 697 4.16 15.88 -2.01
CA SER A 697 4.94 17.12 -2.02
C SER A 697 5.38 17.61 -0.62
N MET A 698 4.93 16.96 0.46
CA MET A 698 5.57 17.08 1.77
C MET A 698 6.76 16.10 1.90
N ALA A 699 6.55 14.82 1.59
CA ALA A 699 7.57 13.78 1.69
C ALA A 699 8.82 14.04 0.83
N GLU A 700 8.65 14.63 -0.36
CA GLU A 700 9.77 15.08 -1.21
C GLU A 700 10.68 16.09 -0.48
N THR A 701 10.08 17.02 0.28
CA THR A 701 10.81 18.10 0.95
C THR A 701 11.59 17.65 2.19
N ASP A 702 11.27 16.48 2.74
CA ASP A 702 12.06 15.86 3.81
C ASP A 702 13.39 15.27 3.31
N THR A 703 13.58 15.17 1.98
CA THR A 703 14.84 14.72 1.36
C THR A 703 15.81 15.86 1.04
N GLU A 704 15.38 17.12 1.17
CA GLU A 704 16.19 18.32 0.91
C GLU A 704 16.97 18.83 2.16
N ILE A 705 16.84 18.18 3.32
CA ILE A 705 17.24 18.69 4.66
C ILE A 705 18.29 17.80 5.33
#